data_AF-A0A4V0XGQ3-F1
#
_entry.id   AF-A0A4V0XGQ3-F1
#
_cell.length_a   1.000
_cell.length_b   1.000
_cell.length_c   1.000
_cell.angle_alpha   90.00
_cell.angle_beta   90.00
_cell.angle_gamma   90.00
#
_symmetry.space_group_name_H-M   'P 1'
#
loop_
_entity.id
_entity.type
_entity.pdbx_description
1 polymer ?
#
loop_
_entity_poly.entity_id
_entity_poly.type
_entity_poly.pdbx_seq_one_letter_code
_entity_poly.pdbx_strand_id
1 'polypeptide(L)'
;MTIKTNSILSSQALDDWRGSLTTFNGFTNTRPDQEYSNSNWQDIKNKIAPEIPLLITDKKRGEYFIPCLLKEAPLVGVTLAMAIKTGNSTVGKMRSKDHATETRFLIVDIDGLPENEFETILDGLKAENISYLTYSTYSHGNPAKPGVRARLVIPVDSAINVEDYPSAWQAFNTCYLAGNGDASGSNLYQQQGTWSCEPSRQALAFKMSNDAGVISVASLMAMDGKLQVKEPVGSQNHETYPASDANMIADKCAQIGQFRESRGAEQTEPDWVNCLGVVGHCENGEAVAHAWSSGHEGYNESATEKKLSNRLRYGPTTCNQFRRTNPQGCGGCIQTCNSPITLGRQDSQPMLDNLAIEKPELEKTETASPKSIFEEITPYHEPVDPPALLDEIKTTLVSSIILDDEEANAVTLWIVLTYFIDYVQILALLLINGPEFSCGKTQLLDLIGRMSSKGFPMVNISLAAVFRVIDLYRPTLLFDEADQFFRSNKDIAGLINAGHSPTSANVIRLVGEDHIPRNFSVWCPKVVAGIAIQKHLPSATMSRGIVINMRRKMKHEKVKRIRHADLNGCDTLKSKLVRFALDFGHKISLLRPNLPEELSDRQQDNWEPLFAIAECVSSEWLVRANAAALKLSANAEPAVSINNELLGDIQQVFEIKKIDKISTVNLIEELVKNDEAPWSGFNRGKPITPRQLAKTLDTYGIKSKTVRTQFGTPKGYTRDQFRDLFDRYLSPSESDLHTENVPQLRNDALEGMPIMGSDVAAKTQLETQRNADENVAADVSRNTTPAATPQTSPIMVRGGVADVAANSEAYEEAF
;
A
#
# COMPACT_ATOMS: atom_id res chain seq x y z
N MET A 1 -38.32 -14.94 40.97
CA MET A 1 -38.94 -15.14 39.64
C MET A 1 -37.86 -15.56 38.66
N THR A 2 -38.16 -16.44 37.72
CA THR A 2 -37.19 -16.94 36.74
C THR A 2 -36.84 -15.85 35.72
N ILE A 3 -35.58 -15.44 35.66
CA ILE A 3 -35.10 -14.57 34.57
C ILE A 3 -35.00 -15.46 33.32
N LYS A 4 -35.83 -15.20 32.31
CA LYS A 4 -35.80 -15.95 31.05
C LYS A 4 -34.47 -15.71 30.35
N THR A 5 -33.87 -16.78 29.83
CA THR A 5 -32.98 -16.68 28.68
C THR A 5 -33.79 -16.13 27.51
N ASN A 6 -33.38 -14.98 26.96
CA ASN A 6 -33.95 -14.50 25.70
C ASN A 6 -33.43 -15.41 24.58
N SER A 7 -34.31 -16.21 24.00
CA SER A 7 -33.98 -17.01 22.81
C SER A 7 -33.57 -16.10 21.65
N ILE A 8 -32.55 -16.51 20.89
CA ILE A 8 -32.26 -15.91 19.59
C ILE A 8 -33.36 -16.24 18.56
N LEU A 9 -34.01 -17.40 18.72
CA LEU A 9 -35.06 -17.84 17.82
C LEU A 9 -36.34 -17.03 18.01
N SER A 10 -36.95 -16.68 16.88
CA SER A 10 -38.29 -16.10 16.82
C SER A 10 -39.38 -17.13 17.15
N SER A 11 -40.60 -16.64 17.37
CA SER A 11 -41.80 -17.47 17.40
C SER A 11 -42.33 -17.82 15.99
N GLN A 12 -41.74 -17.29 14.92
CA GLN A 12 -42.09 -17.68 13.55
C GLN A 12 -41.51 -19.08 13.21
N ALA A 13 -42.37 -20.00 12.77
CA ALA A 13 -41.97 -21.27 12.22
C ALA A 13 -41.35 -21.12 10.82
N LEU A 14 -40.42 -22.00 10.47
CA LEU A 14 -39.74 -21.99 9.17
C LEU A 14 -40.71 -22.26 8.00
N ASP A 15 -41.75 -23.08 8.22
CA ASP A 15 -42.81 -23.36 7.24
C ASP A 15 -43.69 -22.13 6.94
N ASP A 16 -43.77 -21.17 7.88
CA ASP A 16 -44.43 -19.87 7.72
C ASP A 16 -43.46 -18.79 7.23
N TRP A 17 -42.15 -19.04 7.21
CA TRP A 17 -41.16 -18.08 6.74
C TRP A 17 -41.25 -17.90 5.23
N ARG A 18 -41.25 -16.64 4.81
CA ARG A 18 -41.20 -16.25 3.39
C ARG A 18 -40.04 -15.29 3.16
N GLY A 19 -39.42 -15.39 2.00
CA GLY A 19 -38.36 -14.49 1.55
C GLY A 19 -38.49 -14.18 0.06
N SER A 20 -37.62 -13.31 -0.43
CA SER A 20 -37.57 -12.93 -1.85
C SER A 20 -36.13 -12.80 -2.31
N LEU A 21 -35.86 -13.06 -3.59
CA LEU A 21 -34.54 -12.87 -4.19
C LEU A 21 -34.64 -12.43 -5.65
N THR A 22 -33.55 -11.88 -6.17
CA THR A 22 -33.39 -11.52 -7.57
C THR A 22 -32.18 -12.24 -8.14
N THR A 23 -32.31 -12.96 -9.25
CA THR A 23 -31.18 -13.58 -9.97
C THR A 23 -30.74 -12.77 -11.19
N PHE A 24 -29.51 -13.04 -11.64
CA PHE A 24 -28.80 -12.33 -12.69
C PHE A 24 -28.02 -13.32 -13.55
N ASN A 25 -28.21 -13.26 -14.86
CA ASN A 25 -27.54 -14.16 -15.80
C ASN A 25 -26.14 -13.64 -16.17
N GLY A 26 -25.11 -14.40 -15.77
CA GLY A 26 -23.69 -14.08 -15.97
C GLY A 26 -23.11 -13.13 -14.90
N PHE A 27 -21.89 -13.41 -14.47
CA PHE A 27 -21.23 -12.79 -13.30
C PHE A 27 -20.90 -11.29 -13.45
N THR A 28 -21.25 -10.66 -14.58
CA THR A 28 -21.00 -9.24 -14.87
C THR A 28 -22.25 -8.45 -15.26
N ASN A 29 -23.41 -9.10 -15.40
CA ASN A 29 -24.65 -8.44 -15.80
C ASN A 29 -25.28 -7.71 -14.61
N THR A 30 -25.57 -6.42 -14.74
CA THR A 30 -26.13 -5.59 -13.66
C THR A 30 -27.66 -5.58 -13.60
N ARG A 31 -28.35 -6.07 -14.65
CA ARG A 31 -29.82 -6.09 -14.74
C ARG A 31 -30.39 -7.44 -14.29
N PRO A 32 -31.55 -7.46 -13.62
CA PRO A 32 -32.18 -8.70 -13.17
C PRO A 32 -32.56 -9.60 -14.33
N ASP A 33 -32.48 -10.90 -14.10
CA ASP A 33 -32.96 -11.96 -14.99
C ASP A 33 -34.34 -12.45 -14.56
N GLN A 34 -34.47 -12.85 -13.29
CA GLN A 34 -35.74 -13.25 -12.68
C GLN A 34 -35.84 -12.82 -11.22
N GLU A 35 -37.02 -12.32 -10.84
CA GLU A 35 -37.39 -12.02 -9.45
C GLU A 35 -38.29 -13.13 -8.89
N TYR A 36 -38.00 -13.54 -7.65
CA TYR A 36 -38.74 -14.55 -6.90
C TYR A 36 -39.26 -13.88 -5.63
N SER A 37 -40.57 -13.65 -5.55
CA SER A 37 -41.21 -12.93 -4.45
C SER A 37 -42.02 -13.86 -3.54
N ASN A 38 -41.90 -13.69 -2.22
CA ASN A 38 -42.71 -14.41 -1.22
C ASN A 38 -42.59 -15.95 -1.32
N SER A 39 -41.39 -16.43 -1.67
CA SER A 39 -41.04 -17.85 -1.76
C SER A 39 -40.84 -18.46 -0.36
N ASN A 40 -41.14 -19.75 -0.20
CA ASN A 40 -40.84 -20.47 1.04
C ASN A 40 -39.34 -20.82 1.16
N TRP A 41 -38.90 -21.31 2.31
CA TRP A 41 -37.50 -21.65 2.55
C TRP A 41 -36.96 -22.74 1.61
N GLN A 42 -37.76 -23.76 1.27
CA GLN A 42 -37.34 -24.82 0.36
C GLN A 42 -37.17 -24.32 -1.08
N ASP A 43 -38.05 -23.43 -1.56
CA ASP A 43 -37.93 -22.79 -2.88
C ASP A 43 -36.64 -21.96 -2.97
N ILE A 44 -36.38 -21.14 -1.95
CA ILE A 44 -35.16 -20.31 -1.85
C ILE A 44 -33.91 -21.21 -1.89
N LYS A 45 -33.88 -22.27 -1.06
CA LYS A 45 -32.77 -23.26 -1.06
C LYS A 45 -32.61 -23.89 -2.44
N ASN A 46 -33.68 -24.42 -3.04
CA ASN A 46 -33.64 -25.10 -4.33
C ASN A 46 -33.14 -24.19 -5.46
N LYS A 47 -33.49 -22.90 -5.45
CA LYS A 47 -33.05 -21.93 -6.46
C LYS A 47 -31.57 -21.54 -6.31
N ILE A 48 -31.09 -21.24 -5.10
CA ILE A 48 -29.71 -20.77 -4.91
C ILE A 48 -28.70 -21.91 -4.75
N ALA A 49 -29.15 -23.08 -4.32
CA ALA A 49 -28.37 -24.32 -4.22
C ALA A 49 -29.24 -25.53 -4.61
N PRO A 50 -29.28 -25.90 -5.91
CA PRO A 50 -29.98 -27.10 -6.38
C PRO A 50 -29.47 -28.41 -5.74
N GLU A 51 -30.01 -29.56 -6.13
CA GLU A 51 -29.58 -30.87 -5.59
C GLU A 51 -28.13 -31.24 -5.95
N ILE A 52 -27.68 -30.80 -7.13
CA ILE A 52 -26.34 -31.02 -7.69
C ILE A 52 -25.78 -29.65 -8.11
N PRO A 53 -24.50 -29.32 -7.84
CA PRO A 53 -23.94 -28.03 -8.23
C PRO A 53 -23.90 -27.87 -9.75
N LEU A 54 -24.17 -26.66 -10.24
CA LEU A 54 -24.04 -26.37 -11.67
C LEU A 54 -22.57 -26.42 -12.10
N LEU A 55 -22.24 -27.35 -13.00
CA LEU A 55 -20.88 -27.51 -13.52
C LEU A 55 -20.60 -26.45 -14.59
N ILE A 56 -19.73 -25.49 -14.28
CA ILE A 56 -19.31 -24.44 -15.21
C ILE A 56 -17.79 -24.41 -15.33
N THR A 57 -17.28 -24.26 -16.55
CA THR A 57 -15.81 -24.16 -16.79
C THR A 57 -15.27 -22.73 -16.65
N ASP A 58 -16.15 -21.73 -16.79
CA ASP A 58 -15.85 -20.32 -16.58
C ASP A 58 -16.81 -19.71 -15.56
N LYS A 59 -16.26 -19.19 -14.46
CA LYS A 59 -17.01 -18.50 -13.39
C LYS A 59 -17.85 -17.34 -13.95
N LYS A 60 -17.40 -16.65 -15.00
CA LYS A 60 -18.13 -15.50 -15.57
C LYS A 60 -19.50 -15.89 -16.13
N ARG A 61 -19.72 -17.18 -16.44
CA ARG A 61 -20.98 -17.71 -16.99
C ARG A 61 -21.93 -18.23 -15.91
N GLY A 62 -21.55 -18.20 -14.64
CA GLY A 62 -22.42 -18.61 -13.53
C GLY A 62 -23.54 -17.60 -13.26
N GLU A 63 -24.70 -18.11 -12.86
CA GLU A 63 -25.78 -17.30 -12.28
C GLU A 63 -25.34 -16.74 -10.91
N TYR A 64 -25.85 -15.57 -10.57
CA TYR A 64 -25.72 -15.00 -9.24
C TYR A 64 -27.05 -14.37 -8.79
N PHE A 65 -27.18 -14.05 -7.52
CA PHE A 65 -28.37 -13.46 -6.92
C PHE A 65 -28.05 -12.39 -5.87
N ILE A 66 -29.09 -11.68 -5.41
CA ILE A 66 -29.12 -10.88 -4.18
C ILE A 66 -30.38 -11.25 -3.37
N PRO A 67 -30.36 -11.15 -2.03
CA PRO A 67 -31.43 -11.68 -1.17
C PRO A 67 -32.63 -10.73 -0.99
N CYS A 68 -32.95 -9.93 -2.00
CA CYS A 68 -34.09 -9.00 -2.01
C CYS A 68 -34.66 -8.86 -3.43
N LEU A 69 -35.83 -8.22 -3.53
CA LEU A 69 -36.36 -7.73 -4.81
C LEU A 69 -35.67 -6.41 -5.20
N LEU A 70 -35.79 -5.99 -6.46
CA LEU A 70 -35.37 -4.67 -6.89
C LEU A 70 -36.58 -3.75 -7.09
N LYS A 71 -36.47 -2.49 -6.64
CA LYS A 71 -37.36 -1.39 -7.06
C LYS A 71 -36.77 -0.68 -8.27
N GLU A 72 -37.60 0.06 -9.00
CA GLU A 72 -37.11 0.95 -10.04
C GLU A 72 -36.50 2.22 -9.43
N ALA A 73 -35.35 2.62 -9.95
CA ALA A 73 -34.67 3.87 -9.61
C ALA A 73 -33.85 4.36 -10.83
N PRO A 74 -33.27 5.57 -10.79
CA PRO A 74 -32.29 5.99 -11.79
C PRO A 74 -31.10 5.04 -11.79
N LEU A 75 -30.73 4.53 -12.97
CA LEU A 75 -29.58 3.66 -13.14
C LEU A 75 -28.30 4.40 -12.73
N VAL A 76 -27.27 3.65 -12.31
CA VAL A 76 -25.99 4.22 -11.84
C VAL A 76 -24.78 3.66 -12.59
N GLY A 77 -23.67 4.41 -12.55
CA GLY A 77 -22.37 4.01 -13.09
C GLY A 77 -22.39 3.66 -14.58
N VAL A 78 -21.66 2.59 -14.94
CA VAL A 78 -21.53 2.11 -16.34
C VAL A 78 -22.90 1.77 -16.96
N THR A 79 -23.84 1.25 -16.17
CA THR A 79 -25.21 0.91 -16.65
C THR A 79 -25.95 2.17 -17.11
N LEU A 80 -25.82 3.29 -16.39
CA LEU A 80 -26.38 4.58 -16.78
C LEU A 80 -25.70 5.14 -18.04
N ALA A 81 -24.36 5.16 -18.05
CA ALA A 81 -23.59 5.67 -19.17
C ALA A 81 -23.91 4.93 -20.48
N MET A 82 -24.06 3.60 -20.41
CA MET A 82 -24.48 2.78 -21.55
C MET A 82 -25.94 3.03 -21.95
N ALA A 83 -26.85 3.22 -21.00
CA ALA A 83 -28.25 3.55 -21.30
C ALA A 83 -28.35 4.89 -22.06
N ILE A 84 -27.69 5.94 -21.57
CA ILE A 84 -27.60 7.26 -22.23
C ILE A 84 -27.01 7.11 -23.64
N LYS A 85 -25.86 6.42 -23.78
CA LYS A 85 -25.18 6.21 -25.08
C LYS A 85 -26.05 5.47 -26.11
N THR A 86 -26.97 4.62 -25.66
CA THR A 86 -27.81 3.78 -26.53
C THR A 86 -29.25 4.26 -26.67
N GLY A 87 -29.62 5.41 -26.08
CA GLY A 87 -30.99 5.92 -26.10
C GLY A 87 -31.99 5.08 -25.30
N ASN A 88 -31.50 4.20 -24.43
CA ASN A 88 -32.32 3.36 -23.55
C ASN A 88 -32.74 4.13 -22.28
N SER A 89 -33.82 3.65 -21.62
CA SER A 89 -34.28 4.22 -20.35
C SER A 89 -33.15 4.32 -19.32
N THR A 90 -33.00 5.51 -18.74
CA THR A 90 -32.09 5.83 -17.63
C THR A 90 -32.67 5.46 -16.26
N VAL A 91 -33.91 4.97 -16.21
CA VAL A 91 -34.59 4.41 -15.03
C VAL A 91 -34.89 2.93 -15.28
N GLY A 92 -34.76 2.09 -14.24
CA GLY A 92 -35.10 0.67 -14.30
C GLY A 92 -34.66 -0.08 -13.05
N LYS A 93 -34.48 -1.39 -13.16
CA LYS A 93 -33.94 -2.25 -12.10
C LYS A 93 -32.49 -2.63 -12.38
N MET A 94 -31.59 -2.46 -11.40
CA MET A 94 -30.22 -2.99 -11.45
C MET A 94 -29.65 -3.26 -10.05
N ARG A 95 -28.60 -4.08 -9.92
CA ARG A 95 -27.91 -4.31 -8.63
C ARG A 95 -27.15 -3.06 -8.18
N SER A 96 -27.65 -2.38 -7.15
CA SER A 96 -26.97 -1.28 -6.43
C SER A 96 -27.74 -0.93 -5.14
N LYS A 97 -27.17 -0.04 -4.31
CA LYS A 97 -27.79 0.42 -3.06
C LYS A 97 -29.20 0.98 -3.29
N ASP A 98 -29.36 1.89 -4.25
CA ASP A 98 -30.59 2.65 -4.47
C ASP A 98 -31.75 1.83 -5.03
N HIS A 99 -31.48 0.62 -5.53
CA HIS A 99 -32.48 -0.26 -6.14
C HIS A 99 -32.83 -1.47 -5.26
N ALA A 100 -31.98 -1.84 -4.29
CA ALA A 100 -32.31 -2.88 -3.33
C ALA A 100 -33.50 -2.46 -2.44
N THR A 101 -34.31 -3.43 -2.01
CA THR A 101 -35.46 -3.21 -1.13
C THR A 101 -35.17 -3.67 0.30
N GLU A 102 -35.64 -4.86 0.66
CA GLU A 102 -35.49 -5.47 1.97
C GLU A 102 -35.30 -6.98 1.81
N THR A 103 -34.57 -7.58 2.75
CA THR A 103 -34.37 -9.03 2.84
C THR A 103 -35.04 -9.62 4.06
N ARG A 104 -35.28 -10.94 4.03
CA ARG A 104 -35.66 -11.74 5.19
C ARG A 104 -34.64 -12.85 5.48
N PHE A 105 -33.43 -12.76 4.93
CA PHE A 105 -32.33 -13.68 5.23
C PHE A 105 -30.94 -13.03 5.08
N LEU A 106 -30.01 -13.43 5.95
CA LEU A 106 -28.60 -13.01 5.91
C LEU A 106 -27.78 -13.94 5.00
N ILE A 107 -26.71 -13.41 4.39
CA ILE A 107 -25.74 -14.19 3.62
C ILE A 107 -24.32 -13.86 4.08
N VAL A 108 -23.57 -14.87 4.51
CA VAL A 108 -22.17 -14.76 4.93
C VAL A 108 -21.31 -15.61 4.01
N ASP A 109 -20.38 -14.99 3.29
CA ASP A 109 -19.32 -15.72 2.58
C ASP A 109 -18.18 -16.03 3.54
N ILE A 110 -17.61 -17.23 3.43
CA ILE A 110 -16.51 -17.75 4.24
C ILE A 110 -15.33 -17.99 3.31
N ASP A 111 -14.18 -17.39 3.58
CA ASP A 111 -13.04 -17.34 2.64
C ASP A 111 -11.74 -17.89 3.25
N GLY A 112 -11.59 -19.22 3.26
CA GLY A 112 -10.34 -19.90 3.64
C GLY A 112 -10.25 -20.39 5.09
N LEU A 113 -11.38 -20.46 5.80
CA LEU A 113 -11.46 -20.97 7.17
C LEU A 113 -11.02 -22.45 7.28
N PRO A 114 -10.36 -22.89 8.37
CA PRO A 114 -10.10 -24.31 8.61
C PRO A 114 -11.37 -25.16 8.67
N GLU A 115 -11.28 -26.43 8.24
CA GLU A 115 -12.42 -27.34 8.11
C GLU A 115 -13.07 -27.64 9.47
N ASN A 116 -12.26 -27.91 10.49
CA ASN A 116 -12.70 -28.11 11.88
C ASN A 116 -13.36 -26.86 12.50
N GLU A 117 -12.93 -25.65 12.13
CA GLU A 117 -13.55 -24.40 12.60
C GLU A 117 -14.89 -24.16 11.90
N PHE A 118 -14.98 -24.46 10.59
CA PHE A 118 -16.22 -24.43 9.85
C PHE A 118 -17.26 -25.43 10.39
N GLU A 119 -16.85 -26.67 10.68
CA GLU A 119 -17.70 -27.68 11.32
C GLU A 119 -18.20 -27.20 12.68
N THR A 120 -17.31 -26.63 13.51
CA THR A 120 -17.66 -26.08 14.83
C THR A 120 -18.72 -24.98 14.74
N ILE A 121 -18.64 -24.08 13.74
CA ILE A 121 -19.66 -23.05 13.49
C ILE A 121 -21.01 -23.71 13.15
N LEU A 122 -21.04 -24.68 12.25
CA LEU A 122 -22.28 -25.36 11.87
C LEU A 122 -22.90 -26.15 13.02
N ASP A 123 -22.09 -26.79 13.87
CA ASP A 123 -22.58 -27.51 15.05
C ASP A 123 -23.09 -26.55 16.14
N GLY A 124 -22.49 -25.36 16.30
CA GLY A 124 -23.05 -24.29 17.13
C GLY A 124 -24.44 -23.85 16.66
N LEU A 125 -24.61 -23.63 15.36
CA LEU A 125 -25.91 -23.28 14.76
C LEU A 125 -26.96 -24.40 14.96
N LYS A 126 -26.57 -25.67 14.80
CA LYS A 126 -27.45 -26.82 15.11
C LYS A 126 -27.84 -26.86 16.59
N ALA A 127 -26.89 -26.63 17.51
CA ALA A 127 -27.13 -26.69 18.95
C ALA A 127 -28.13 -25.62 19.43
N GLU A 128 -28.09 -24.42 18.84
CA GLU A 128 -29.09 -23.36 19.08
C GLU A 128 -30.37 -23.53 18.24
N ASN A 129 -30.51 -24.63 17.48
CA ASN A 129 -31.64 -24.93 16.60
C ASN A 129 -31.89 -23.83 15.55
N ILE A 130 -30.82 -23.22 15.05
CA ILE A 130 -30.87 -22.19 14.00
C ILE A 130 -30.91 -22.87 12.62
N SER A 131 -31.85 -22.45 11.77
CA SER A 131 -31.91 -22.88 10.38
C SER A 131 -30.77 -22.29 9.56
N TYR A 132 -30.19 -23.09 8.66
CA TYR A 132 -29.21 -22.60 7.70
C TYR A 132 -29.19 -23.42 6.41
N LEU A 133 -28.74 -22.81 5.33
CA LEU A 133 -28.19 -23.49 4.16
C LEU A 133 -26.73 -23.05 4.02
N THR A 134 -25.82 -23.99 3.79
CA THR A 134 -24.43 -23.68 3.42
C THR A 134 -23.98 -24.53 2.23
N TYR A 135 -23.19 -23.95 1.33
CA TYR A 135 -22.66 -24.65 0.17
C TYR A 135 -21.30 -24.12 -0.29
N SER A 136 -20.50 -25.00 -0.90
CA SER A 136 -19.18 -24.68 -1.43
C SER A 136 -19.27 -23.64 -2.56
N THR A 137 -18.52 -22.54 -2.47
CA THR A 137 -18.35 -21.61 -3.58
C THR A 137 -17.59 -22.25 -4.73
N TYR A 138 -17.73 -21.71 -5.96
CA TYR A 138 -16.94 -22.08 -7.13
C TYR A 138 -15.42 -22.15 -6.88
N SER A 139 -14.92 -21.37 -5.93
CA SER A 139 -13.48 -21.29 -5.61
C SER A 139 -12.97 -22.36 -4.63
N HIS A 140 -13.86 -23.14 -4.01
CA HIS A 140 -13.47 -24.21 -3.09
C HIS A 140 -12.73 -25.35 -3.81
N GLY A 141 -11.91 -26.10 -3.07
CA GLY A 141 -11.03 -27.14 -3.59
C GLY A 141 -9.89 -26.66 -4.50
N ASN A 142 -9.70 -25.36 -4.70
CA ASN A 142 -8.63 -24.81 -5.54
C ASN A 142 -7.30 -24.83 -4.77
N PRO A 143 -6.24 -25.52 -5.23
CA PRO A 143 -4.96 -25.60 -4.51
C PRO A 143 -4.26 -24.27 -4.25
N ALA A 144 -4.58 -23.21 -5.00
CA ALA A 144 -4.06 -21.85 -4.78
C ALA A 144 -4.88 -21.03 -3.75
N LYS A 145 -5.96 -21.59 -3.20
CA LYS A 145 -6.89 -20.98 -2.25
C LYS A 145 -7.31 -22.03 -1.20
N PRO A 146 -6.44 -22.37 -0.24
CA PRO A 146 -6.72 -23.37 0.79
C PRO A 146 -7.87 -22.97 1.72
N GLY A 147 -8.32 -23.92 2.53
CA GLY A 147 -9.43 -23.77 3.48
C GLY A 147 -10.82 -23.96 2.87
N VAL A 148 -11.83 -23.98 3.74
CA VAL A 148 -13.24 -23.99 3.36
C VAL A 148 -13.60 -22.66 2.72
N ARG A 149 -14.33 -22.71 1.61
CA ARG A 149 -14.75 -21.52 0.86
C ARG A 149 -16.22 -21.64 0.54
N ALA A 150 -17.07 -21.31 1.52
CA ALA A 150 -18.51 -21.60 1.50
C ALA A 150 -19.35 -20.31 1.54
N ARG A 151 -20.63 -20.42 1.19
CA ARG A 151 -21.65 -19.40 1.43
C ARG A 151 -22.68 -19.95 2.40
N LEU A 152 -22.85 -19.27 3.53
CA LEU A 152 -23.82 -19.56 4.58
C LEU A 152 -25.02 -18.62 4.44
N VAL A 153 -26.23 -19.15 4.58
CA VAL A 153 -27.50 -18.45 4.32
C VAL A 153 -28.46 -18.73 5.48
N ILE A 154 -28.99 -17.68 6.11
CA ILE A 154 -29.70 -17.75 7.41
C ILE A 154 -31.04 -17.00 7.35
N PRO A 155 -32.20 -17.65 7.53
CA PRO A 155 -33.50 -16.98 7.54
C PRO A 155 -33.74 -16.19 8.84
N VAL A 156 -34.33 -15.01 8.70
CA VAL A 156 -34.71 -14.12 9.81
C VAL A 156 -36.20 -13.75 9.79
N ASP A 157 -36.76 -13.39 10.95
CA ASP A 157 -38.21 -13.28 11.18
C ASP A 157 -38.87 -11.99 10.67
N SER A 158 -38.07 -10.96 10.45
CA SER A 158 -38.50 -9.61 10.09
C SER A 158 -37.69 -9.09 8.92
N ALA A 159 -38.27 -8.18 8.15
CA ALA A 159 -37.63 -7.65 6.96
C ALA A 159 -36.57 -6.60 7.35
N ILE A 160 -35.40 -6.69 6.72
CA ILE A 160 -34.26 -5.80 6.97
C ILE A 160 -33.98 -5.02 5.70
N ASN A 161 -34.06 -3.69 5.78
CA ASN A 161 -33.76 -2.79 4.67
C ASN A 161 -32.24 -2.61 4.46
N VAL A 162 -31.87 -1.88 3.41
CA VAL A 162 -30.48 -1.63 3.00
C VAL A 162 -29.60 -0.99 4.08
N GLU A 163 -30.16 -0.14 4.96
CA GLU A 163 -29.38 0.59 5.98
C GLU A 163 -29.22 -0.21 7.29
N ASP A 164 -30.22 -1.01 7.67
CA ASP A 164 -30.18 -1.86 8.88
C ASP A 164 -29.45 -3.20 8.66
N TYR A 165 -29.34 -3.67 7.40
CA TYR A 165 -28.73 -4.97 7.07
C TYR A 165 -27.27 -5.13 7.50
N PRO A 166 -26.37 -4.13 7.37
CA PRO A 166 -24.99 -4.24 7.85
C PRO A 166 -24.90 -4.56 9.36
N SER A 167 -25.76 -3.95 10.19
CA SER A 167 -25.80 -4.21 11.64
C SER A 167 -26.29 -5.61 11.97
N ALA A 168 -27.36 -6.08 11.32
CA ALA A 168 -27.84 -7.46 11.49
C ALA A 168 -26.79 -8.49 11.06
N TRP A 169 -26.13 -8.24 9.93
CA TRP A 169 -25.07 -9.06 9.40
C TRP A 169 -23.86 -9.12 10.35
N GLN A 170 -23.42 -7.97 10.86
CA GLN A 170 -22.28 -7.89 11.76
C GLN A 170 -22.57 -8.54 13.11
N ALA A 171 -23.77 -8.35 13.68
CA ALA A 171 -24.19 -9.03 14.90
C ALA A 171 -24.13 -10.55 14.72
N PHE A 172 -24.64 -11.08 13.61
CA PHE A 172 -24.55 -12.52 13.31
C PHE A 172 -23.10 -13.00 13.11
N ASN A 173 -22.28 -12.26 12.37
CA ASN A 173 -20.87 -12.58 12.14
C ASN A 173 -20.07 -12.62 13.45
N THR A 174 -20.26 -11.63 14.33
CA THR A 174 -19.62 -11.59 15.66
C THR A 174 -20.10 -12.75 16.55
N CYS A 175 -21.41 -12.98 16.67
CA CYS A 175 -21.97 -13.99 17.57
C CYS A 175 -21.65 -15.43 17.15
N TYR A 176 -21.75 -15.76 15.86
CA TYR A 176 -21.76 -17.15 15.38
C TYR A 176 -20.55 -17.55 14.53
N LEU A 177 -19.77 -16.59 14.01
CA LEU A 177 -18.56 -16.86 13.24
C LEU A 177 -17.29 -16.27 13.86
N ALA A 178 -17.39 -15.65 15.04
CA ALA A 178 -16.30 -14.91 15.69
C ALA A 178 -15.65 -13.84 14.79
N GLY A 179 -16.40 -13.28 13.83
CA GLY A 179 -15.93 -12.29 12.86
C GLY A 179 -15.37 -12.86 11.55
N ASN A 180 -15.27 -14.19 11.38
CA ASN A 180 -14.62 -14.83 10.22
C ASN A 180 -15.38 -14.75 8.88
N GLY A 181 -16.56 -14.14 8.83
CA GLY A 181 -17.29 -13.86 7.59
C GLY A 181 -16.66 -12.73 6.76
N ASP A 182 -16.64 -12.88 5.43
CA ASP A 182 -16.14 -11.87 4.50
C ASP A 182 -17.00 -10.59 4.59
N ALA A 183 -16.37 -9.49 5.01
CA ALA A 183 -17.04 -8.22 5.29
C ALA A 183 -17.78 -7.61 4.08
N SER A 184 -17.49 -8.03 2.84
CA SER A 184 -18.27 -7.56 1.68
C SER A 184 -19.72 -8.05 1.70
N GLY A 185 -19.99 -9.18 2.38
CA GLY A 185 -21.32 -9.74 2.61
C GLY A 185 -22.26 -8.86 3.44
N SER A 186 -21.72 -7.87 4.16
CA SER A 186 -22.48 -6.86 4.92
C SER A 186 -23.28 -5.88 4.04
N ASN A 187 -23.05 -5.85 2.72
CA ASN A 187 -23.80 -5.01 1.79
C ASN A 187 -24.98 -5.82 1.21
N LEU A 188 -26.21 -5.36 1.39
CA LEU A 188 -27.42 -6.06 0.92
C LEU A 188 -27.45 -6.28 -0.61
N TYR A 189 -26.79 -5.39 -1.36
CA TYR A 189 -26.65 -5.43 -2.81
C TYR A 189 -25.35 -6.15 -3.26
N GLN A 190 -24.63 -6.85 -2.38
CA GLN A 190 -23.47 -7.65 -2.75
C GLN A 190 -23.89 -8.87 -3.59
N GLN A 191 -23.08 -9.18 -4.59
CA GLN A 191 -23.34 -10.24 -5.56
C GLN A 191 -22.99 -11.63 -5.02
N GLN A 192 -23.99 -12.49 -4.92
CA GLN A 192 -23.87 -13.83 -4.31
C GLN A 192 -24.02 -14.91 -5.38
N GLY A 193 -23.00 -15.75 -5.60
CA GLY A 193 -23.06 -16.81 -6.63
C GLY A 193 -23.97 -17.98 -6.22
N THR A 194 -24.78 -18.51 -7.13
CA THR A 194 -25.53 -19.77 -6.89
C THR A 194 -24.59 -20.98 -6.90
N TRP A 195 -25.02 -22.12 -6.33
CA TRP A 195 -24.15 -23.28 -6.11
C TRP A 195 -23.67 -23.88 -7.44
N SER A 196 -22.39 -23.63 -7.70
CA SER A 196 -21.72 -23.97 -8.95
C SER A 196 -20.26 -24.29 -8.66
N CYS A 197 -19.68 -25.22 -9.42
CA CYS A 197 -18.30 -25.62 -9.29
C CYS A 197 -17.67 -25.90 -10.67
N GLU A 198 -16.35 -26.00 -10.68
CA GLU A 198 -15.59 -26.38 -11.87
C GLU A 198 -15.56 -27.92 -11.96
N PRO A 199 -15.77 -28.54 -13.13
CA PRO A 199 -15.92 -29.98 -13.28
C PRO A 199 -14.87 -30.85 -12.56
N SER A 200 -13.58 -30.49 -12.61
CA SER A 200 -12.51 -31.26 -11.95
C SER A 200 -12.60 -31.25 -10.41
N ARG A 201 -13.37 -30.31 -9.84
CA ARG A 201 -13.60 -30.15 -8.40
C ARG A 201 -15.00 -30.57 -7.96
N GLN A 202 -15.81 -31.21 -8.81
CA GLN A 202 -17.15 -31.67 -8.43
C GLN A 202 -17.14 -32.57 -7.19
N ALA A 203 -16.14 -33.46 -7.05
CA ALA A 203 -15.99 -34.34 -5.90
C ALA A 203 -15.61 -33.63 -4.57
N LEU A 204 -15.29 -32.34 -4.62
CA LEU A 204 -15.03 -31.48 -3.46
C LEU A 204 -16.17 -30.48 -3.21
N ALA A 205 -17.20 -30.45 -4.06
CA ALA A 205 -18.33 -29.54 -3.89
C ALA A 205 -19.33 -30.12 -2.89
N PHE A 206 -19.73 -29.33 -1.90
CA PHE A 206 -20.63 -29.75 -0.83
C PHE A 206 -21.81 -28.79 -0.64
N LYS A 207 -22.89 -29.32 -0.06
CA LYS A 207 -24.08 -28.60 0.39
C LYS A 207 -24.57 -29.26 1.68
N MET A 208 -24.87 -28.45 2.69
CA MET A 208 -25.39 -28.88 3.98
C MET A 208 -26.50 -27.91 4.40
N SER A 209 -27.52 -28.40 5.10
CA SER A 209 -28.57 -27.54 5.64
C SER A 209 -29.11 -28.07 6.96
N ASN A 210 -29.58 -27.15 7.79
CA ASN A 210 -30.39 -27.44 8.98
C ASN A 210 -31.72 -26.69 8.81
N ASP A 211 -32.84 -27.39 8.97
CA ASP A 211 -34.18 -26.80 8.92
C ASP A 211 -34.79 -26.88 10.32
N ALA A 212 -34.88 -25.75 11.01
CA ALA A 212 -35.21 -25.66 12.43
C ALA A 212 -35.92 -24.33 12.74
N GLY A 213 -35.41 -23.52 13.68
CA GLY A 213 -35.94 -22.20 14.01
C GLY A 213 -35.43 -21.07 13.13
N VAL A 214 -36.17 -19.97 13.09
CA VAL A 214 -35.82 -18.72 12.39
C VAL A 214 -35.20 -17.74 13.39
N ILE A 215 -34.12 -17.03 13.05
CA ILE A 215 -33.53 -16.03 13.96
C ILE A 215 -34.45 -14.81 14.07
N SER A 216 -34.66 -14.30 15.28
CA SER A 216 -35.32 -13.00 15.46
C SER A 216 -34.34 -11.86 15.28
N VAL A 217 -34.61 -10.94 14.35
CA VAL A 217 -33.75 -9.76 14.13
C VAL A 217 -33.73 -8.90 15.41
N ALA A 218 -34.86 -8.79 16.11
CA ALA A 218 -34.93 -8.05 17.36
C ALA A 218 -34.04 -8.67 18.45
N SER A 219 -34.00 -10.00 18.59
CA SER A 219 -33.06 -10.67 19.50
C SER A 219 -31.61 -10.52 19.04
N LEU A 220 -31.34 -10.65 17.75
CA LEU A 220 -30.00 -10.56 17.15
C LEU A 220 -29.37 -9.18 17.39
N MET A 221 -30.10 -8.10 17.07
CA MET A 221 -29.68 -6.72 17.35
C MET A 221 -29.55 -6.46 18.86
N ALA A 222 -30.39 -7.09 19.69
CA ALA A 222 -30.29 -6.98 21.15
C ALA A 222 -29.16 -7.82 21.78
N MET A 223 -28.52 -8.73 21.03
CA MET A 223 -27.31 -9.43 21.47
C MET A 223 -26.06 -8.56 21.31
N ASP A 224 -25.98 -7.74 20.26
CA ASP A 224 -24.94 -6.71 20.11
C ASP A 224 -24.93 -5.77 21.34
N GLY A 225 -26.11 -5.32 21.76
CA GLY A 225 -26.32 -4.56 23.00
C GLY A 225 -26.13 -5.34 24.33
N LYS A 226 -25.75 -6.62 24.31
CA LYS A 226 -25.56 -7.47 25.50
C LYS A 226 -24.22 -8.22 25.57
N LEU A 227 -23.48 -8.31 24.46
CA LEU A 227 -22.12 -8.85 24.43
C LEU A 227 -21.05 -7.85 24.94
N GLN A 228 -21.48 -6.65 25.35
CA GLN A 228 -20.72 -5.60 26.06
C GLN A 228 -20.12 -6.01 27.43
N VAL A 229 -19.97 -7.32 27.73
CA VAL A 229 -19.26 -7.82 28.94
C VAL A 229 -18.31 -8.99 28.61
N LYS A 230 -17.55 -8.86 27.52
CA LYS A 230 -16.18 -9.40 27.42
C LYS A 230 -15.43 -8.68 26.29
N GLU A 231 -14.30 -8.06 26.62
CA GLU A 231 -13.52 -7.25 25.68
C GLU A 231 -12.85 -8.12 24.59
N PRO A 232 -13.10 -7.84 23.29
CA PRO A 232 -12.04 -7.73 22.31
C PRO A 232 -11.41 -6.33 22.40
N VAL A 233 -10.09 -6.25 22.27
CA VAL A 233 -9.36 -4.99 22.48
C VAL A 233 -9.60 -4.00 21.33
N GLY A 234 -10.22 -2.86 21.64
CA GLY A 234 -10.03 -1.62 20.89
C GLY A 234 -11.21 -1.12 20.03
N SER A 235 -12.22 -0.51 20.66
CA SER A 235 -12.78 0.75 20.15
C SER A 235 -13.52 1.53 21.24
N GLN A 236 -13.21 2.82 21.37
CA GLN A 236 -14.08 3.82 22.01
C GLN A 236 -14.16 5.03 21.09
N ASN A 237 -15.37 5.51 20.83
CA ASN A 237 -15.80 6.89 21.10
C ASN A 237 -17.14 7.16 20.41
N HIS A 238 -18.22 7.19 21.19
CA HIS A 238 -19.25 8.20 20.93
C HIS A 238 -18.64 9.53 21.39
N GLU A 239 -18.12 10.33 20.46
CA GLU A 239 -17.63 11.67 20.80
C GLU A 239 -18.82 12.55 21.22
N THR A 240 -18.86 12.94 22.49
CA THR A 240 -19.66 14.08 22.93
C THR A 240 -19.09 15.33 22.25
N TYR A 241 -19.82 15.89 21.29
CA TYR A 241 -19.33 17.03 20.53
C TYR A 241 -19.03 18.23 21.46
N PRO A 242 -17.94 18.98 21.22
CA PRO A 242 -17.66 20.20 21.97
C PRO A 242 -18.83 21.17 21.88
N ALA A 243 -19.24 21.71 23.03
CA ALA A 243 -20.36 22.64 23.13
C ALA A 243 -20.20 23.80 22.14
N SER A 244 -21.27 24.08 21.40
CA SER A 244 -21.28 24.98 20.24
C SER A 244 -22.59 25.75 20.22
N ASP A 245 -22.53 27.07 20.15
CA ASP A 245 -23.72 27.95 20.11
C ASP A 245 -24.32 28.01 18.70
N ALA A 246 -25.64 27.87 18.60
CA ALA A 246 -26.34 27.85 17.31
C ALA A 246 -26.37 29.20 16.60
N ASN A 247 -26.41 30.32 17.33
CA ASN A 247 -26.41 31.67 16.75
C ASN A 247 -25.06 31.99 16.13
N MET A 248 -23.96 31.64 16.81
CA MET A 248 -22.60 31.77 16.28
C MET A 248 -22.37 30.97 15.00
N ILE A 249 -23.08 29.85 14.81
CA ILE A 249 -23.12 29.13 13.52
C ILE A 249 -23.96 29.90 12.50
N ALA A 250 -25.14 30.36 12.89
CA ALA A 250 -26.06 31.09 12.03
C ALA A 250 -25.42 32.37 11.43
N ASP A 251 -24.65 33.10 12.24
CA ASP A 251 -23.92 34.31 11.83
C ASP A 251 -22.76 34.04 10.85
N LYS A 252 -22.26 32.80 10.81
CA LYS A 252 -21.09 32.40 9.99
C LYS A 252 -21.46 31.49 8.80
N CYS A 253 -22.65 30.88 8.80
CA CYS A 253 -23.12 29.94 7.78
C CYS A 253 -24.52 30.31 7.28
N ALA A 254 -24.60 30.80 6.04
CA ALA A 254 -25.81 31.34 5.45
C ALA A 254 -27.04 30.41 5.51
N GLN A 255 -26.87 29.08 5.42
CA GLN A 255 -28.00 28.14 5.51
C GLN A 255 -28.58 28.01 6.93
N ILE A 256 -27.74 28.12 7.95
CA ILE A 256 -28.17 28.12 9.36
C ILE A 256 -28.68 29.52 9.75
N GLY A 257 -28.09 30.59 9.19
CA GLY A 257 -28.61 31.96 9.25
C GLY A 257 -30.03 32.05 8.70
N GLN A 258 -30.25 31.57 7.48
CA GLN A 258 -31.58 31.53 6.84
C GLN A 258 -32.58 30.70 7.67
N PHE A 259 -32.18 29.55 8.24
CA PHE A 259 -33.04 28.75 9.11
C PHE A 259 -33.49 29.53 10.36
N ARG A 260 -32.56 30.22 11.04
CA ARG A 260 -32.85 31.11 12.18
C ARG A 260 -33.80 32.24 11.79
N GLU A 261 -33.52 32.90 10.67
CA GLU A 261 -34.15 34.17 10.28
C GLU A 261 -35.52 33.98 9.64
N SER A 262 -35.73 32.95 8.82
CA SER A 262 -37.06 32.57 8.32
C SER A 262 -37.86 31.71 9.30
N ARG A 263 -37.23 31.23 10.38
CA ARG A 263 -37.75 30.17 11.26
C ARG A 263 -38.19 28.92 10.48
N GLY A 264 -37.39 28.57 9.46
CA GLY A 264 -37.66 27.45 8.57
C GLY A 264 -38.77 27.71 7.54
N ALA A 265 -39.40 28.90 7.51
CA ALA A 265 -40.32 29.25 6.44
C ALA A 265 -39.62 29.16 5.07
N GLU A 266 -40.36 28.66 4.07
CA GLU A 266 -39.93 28.46 2.68
C GLU A 266 -38.71 27.52 2.46
N GLN A 267 -38.21 26.84 3.51
CA GLN A 267 -37.20 25.79 3.35
C GLN A 267 -37.81 24.50 2.78
N THR A 268 -36.97 23.67 2.14
CA THR A 268 -37.36 22.32 1.76
C THR A 268 -37.20 21.35 2.94
N GLU A 269 -38.02 20.31 3.02
CA GLU A 269 -37.92 19.27 4.06
C GLU A 269 -36.50 18.66 4.19
N PRO A 270 -35.75 18.35 3.10
CA PRO A 270 -34.34 17.96 3.19
C PRO A 270 -33.41 19.02 3.81
N ASP A 271 -33.59 20.30 3.46
CA ASP A 271 -32.77 21.39 4.01
C ASP A 271 -33.10 21.64 5.49
N TRP A 272 -34.39 21.60 5.85
CA TRP A 272 -34.83 21.69 7.24
C TRP A 272 -34.25 20.56 8.10
N VAL A 273 -34.31 19.30 7.64
CA VAL A 273 -33.71 18.15 8.34
C VAL A 273 -32.18 18.25 8.40
N ASN A 274 -31.54 18.82 7.38
CA ASN A 274 -30.11 19.14 7.40
C ASN A 274 -29.78 20.21 8.45
N CYS A 275 -30.58 21.27 8.57
CA CYS A 275 -30.43 22.33 9.58
C CYS A 275 -30.69 21.83 11.01
N LEU A 276 -31.75 21.05 11.24
CA LEU A 276 -31.99 20.31 12.49
C LEU A 276 -30.77 19.47 12.89
N GLY A 277 -30.14 18.82 11.90
CA GLY A 277 -28.92 18.06 12.06
C GLY A 277 -27.64 18.87 12.32
N VAL A 278 -27.71 20.20 12.42
CA VAL A 278 -26.66 21.01 13.04
C VAL A 278 -27.13 21.48 14.42
N VAL A 279 -28.27 22.18 14.50
CA VAL A 279 -28.70 22.83 15.74
C VAL A 279 -29.00 21.84 16.87
N GLY A 280 -29.40 20.60 16.57
CA GLY A 280 -29.58 19.56 17.58
C GLY A 280 -28.31 19.18 18.34
N HIS A 281 -27.13 19.39 17.74
CA HIS A 281 -25.82 19.16 18.36
C HIS A 281 -25.27 20.42 19.07
N CYS A 282 -26.06 21.48 19.20
CA CYS A 282 -25.70 22.74 19.86
C CYS A 282 -26.15 22.81 21.32
N GLU A 283 -25.63 23.80 22.06
CA GLU A 283 -26.18 24.17 23.37
C GLU A 283 -27.66 24.54 23.24
N ASN A 284 -28.51 23.98 24.12
CA ASN A 284 -29.97 24.10 24.07
C ASN A 284 -30.60 23.67 22.73
N GLY A 285 -29.94 22.77 22.00
CA GLY A 285 -30.25 22.41 20.60
C GLY A 285 -31.69 21.96 20.33
N GLU A 286 -32.35 21.30 21.28
CA GLU A 286 -33.78 20.95 21.24
C GLU A 286 -34.68 22.19 21.21
N ALA A 287 -34.51 23.10 22.16
CA ALA A 287 -35.28 24.35 22.22
C ALA A 287 -35.01 25.25 21.00
N VAL A 288 -33.75 25.28 20.51
CA VAL A 288 -33.38 25.99 19.28
C VAL A 288 -34.05 25.36 18.06
N ALA A 289 -33.98 24.03 17.92
CA ALA A 289 -34.62 23.29 16.83
C ALA A 289 -36.13 23.59 16.76
N HIS A 290 -36.85 23.55 17.88
CA HIS A 290 -38.27 23.87 17.92
C HIS A 290 -38.56 25.35 17.62
N ALA A 291 -37.81 26.28 18.22
CA ALA A 291 -37.99 27.71 17.97
C ALA A 291 -37.74 28.10 16.50
N TRP A 292 -36.66 27.58 15.90
CA TRP A 292 -36.26 27.88 14.52
C TRP A 292 -36.98 27.04 13.48
N SER A 293 -37.78 26.04 13.87
CA SER A 293 -38.68 25.35 12.94
C SER A 293 -40.08 25.96 12.86
N SER A 294 -40.41 26.90 13.76
CA SER A 294 -41.80 27.34 14.01
C SER A 294 -42.53 28.05 12.86
N GLY A 295 -41.84 28.38 11.76
CA GLY A 295 -42.40 28.91 10.52
C GLY A 295 -42.40 27.93 9.32
N HIS A 296 -41.82 26.74 9.46
CA HIS A 296 -41.82 25.73 8.38
C HIS A 296 -43.21 25.07 8.25
N GLU A 297 -43.71 24.89 7.02
CA GLU A 297 -45.07 24.35 6.76
C GLU A 297 -45.29 22.96 7.37
N GLY A 298 -44.26 22.11 7.37
CA GLY A 298 -44.27 20.78 8.00
C GLY A 298 -44.02 20.76 9.51
N TYR A 299 -44.02 21.91 10.21
CA TYR A 299 -43.76 21.97 11.65
C TYR A 299 -44.93 21.46 12.49
N ASN A 300 -44.65 20.42 13.26
CA ASN A 300 -45.45 19.99 14.41
C ASN A 300 -44.47 19.53 15.49
N GLU A 301 -44.76 19.81 16.77
CA GLU A 301 -43.88 19.50 17.90
C GLU A 301 -43.45 18.02 17.94
N SER A 302 -44.40 17.09 17.98
CA SER A 302 -44.12 15.65 18.01
C SER A 302 -43.45 15.14 16.73
N ALA A 303 -43.79 15.70 15.57
CA ALA A 303 -43.17 15.33 14.30
C ALA A 303 -41.71 15.85 14.18
N THR A 304 -41.44 17.03 14.72
CA THR A 304 -40.12 17.67 14.70
C THR A 304 -39.18 16.98 15.66
N GLU A 305 -39.64 16.67 16.88
CA GLU A 305 -38.85 15.89 17.84
C GLU A 305 -38.50 14.50 17.29
N LYS A 306 -39.44 13.84 16.59
CA LYS A 306 -39.14 12.57 15.90
C LYS A 306 -38.11 12.70 14.77
N LYS A 307 -38.03 13.86 14.10
CA LYS A 307 -36.99 14.16 13.09
C LYS A 307 -35.65 14.45 13.77
N LEU A 308 -35.66 15.24 14.84
CA LEU A 308 -34.49 15.63 15.62
C LEU A 308 -33.82 14.40 16.25
N SER A 309 -34.55 13.61 17.04
CA SER A 309 -34.05 12.37 17.67
C SER A 309 -33.59 11.30 16.67
N ASN A 310 -34.20 11.21 15.48
CA ASN A 310 -33.68 10.38 14.40
C ASN A 310 -32.37 10.94 13.82
N ARG A 311 -32.28 12.26 13.63
CA ARG A 311 -31.12 12.92 13.04
C ARG A 311 -29.91 12.92 13.99
N LEU A 312 -30.13 13.01 15.32
CA LEU A 312 -29.08 12.96 16.34
C LEU A 312 -28.35 11.62 16.45
N ARG A 313 -28.89 10.54 15.87
CA ARG A 313 -28.20 9.24 15.75
C ARG A 313 -26.93 9.30 14.90
N TYR A 314 -26.78 10.37 14.10
CA TYR A 314 -25.64 10.60 13.22
C TYR A 314 -24.99 11.95 13.55
N GLY A 315 -23.67 12.05 13.29
CA GLY A 315 -22.92 13.29 13.49
C GLY A 315 -23.49 14.51 12.74
N PRO A 316 -23.09 15.73 13.13
CA PRO A 316 -23.70 16.97 12.64
C PRO A 316 -23.56 17.16 11.13
N THR A 317 -24.53 17.83 10.50
CA THR A 317 -24.66 17.88 9.05
C THR A 317 -23.45 18.55 8.39
N THR A 318 -22.89 17.89 7.38
CA THR A 318 -21.66 18.34 6.74
C THR A 318 -21.90 19.44 5.70
N CYS A 319 -20.90 20.27 5.48
CA CYS A 319 -20.88 21.27 4.39
C CYS A 319 -20.90 20.61 3.00
N ASN A 320 -20.64 19.30 2.89
CA ASN A 320 -20.86 18.53 1.66
C ASN A 320 -22.36 18.21 1.48
N GLN A 321 -23.05 17.81 2.55
CA GLN A 321 -24.48 17.53 2.52
C GLN A 321 -25.32 18.79 2.21
N PHE A 322 -25.02 19.93 2.84
CA PHE A 322 -25.65 21.22 2.49
C PHE A 322 -25.40 21.63 1.03
N ARG A 323 -24.18 21.43 0.50
CA ARG A 323 -23.88 21.67 -0.92
C ARG A 323 -24.57 20.70 -1.89
N ARG A 324 -25.08 19.56 -1.41
CA ARG A 324 -25.84 18.59 -2.21
C ARG A 324 -27.34 18.89 -2.25
N THR A 325 -27.93 19.36 -1.16
CA THR A 325 -29.38 19.68 -1.12
C THR A 325 -29.67 21.11 -1.58
N ASN A 326 -28.93 22.09 -1.05
CA ASN A 326 -29.06 23.50 -1.40
C ASN A 326 -27.68 24.08 -1.77
N PRO A 327 -27.17 23.84 -2.99
CA PRO A 327 -25.90 24.41 -3.43
C PRO A 327 -25.88 25.94 -3.44
N GLN A 328 -27.03 26.59 -3.69
CA GLN A 328 -27.13 28.05 -3.77
C GLN A 328 -26.94 28.72 -2.39
N GLY A 329 -27.46 28.10 -1.32
CA GLY A 329 -27.21 28.51 0.07
C GLY A 329 -25.74 28.35 0.53
N CYS A 330 -24.86 27.78 -0.30
CA CYS A 330 -23.41 27.80 -0.12
C CYS A 330 -22.66 28.65 -1.17
N GLY A 331 -23.36 29.38 -2.03
CA GLY A 331 -22.75 30.30 -3.00
C GLY A 331 -21.93 31.38 -2.30
N GLY A 332 -20.66 31.53 -2.68
CA GLY A 332 -19.74 32.50 -2.05
C GLY A 332 -19.31 32.15 -0.62
N CYS A 333 -19.59 30.95 -0.10
CA CYS A 333 -19.20 30.56 1.25
C CYS A 333 -17.67 30.49 1.41
N ILE A 334 -17.13 31.33 2.30
CA ILE A 334 -15.69 31.40 2.63
C ILE A 334 -15.25 30.41 3.72
N GLN A 335 -16.18 29.65 4.32
CA GLN A 335 -15.89 28.78 5.45
C GLN A 335 -15.21 27.47 5.02
N THR A 336 -14.04 27.18 5.57
CA THR A 336 -13.26 25.96 5.30
C THR A 336 -13.71 24.72 6.09
N CYS A 337 -14.78 24.85 6.89
CA CYS A 337 -15.27 23.79 7.78
C CYS A 337 -15.91 22.60 7.07
N ASN A 338 -15.75 21.39 7.63
CA ASN A 338 -16.39 20.17 7.14
C ASN A 338 -17.87 20.05 7.56
N SER A 339 -18.29 20.75 8.61
CA SER A 339 -19.67 20.90 9.07
C SER A 339 -19.82 22.27 9.72
N PRO A 340 -20.97 22.98 9.56
CA PRO A 340 -21.15 24.29 10.18
C PRO A 340 -21.06 24.27 11.71
N ILE A 341 -21.22 23.10 12.36
CA ILE A 341 -21.14 22.95 13.82
C ILE A 341 -19.87 23.57 14.43
N THR A 342 -18.73 23.52 13.71
CA THR A 342 -17.46 24.01 14.24
C THR A 342 -17.40 25.53 14.31
N LEU A 343 -18.29 26.24 13.62
CA LEU A 343 -18.36 27.70 13.59
C LEU A 343 -18.96 28.29 14.89
N GLY A 344 -19.71 27.47 15.65
CA GLY A 344 -20.39 27.85 16.89
C GLY A 344 -19.53 27.81 18.15
N ARG A 345 -18.24 27.48 18.01
CA ARG A 345 -17.33 27.37 19.15
C ARG A 345 -16.88 28.75 19.60
N GLN A 346 -16.75 28.94 20.90
CA GLN A 346 -16.24 30.18 21.49
C GLN A 346 -14.71 30.19 21.37
N ASP A 347 -14.21 30.66 20.23
CA ASP A 347 -12.78 30.72 19.94
C ASP A 347 -12.12 31.98 20.55
N SER A 348 -11.09 31.77 21.37
CA SER A 348 -10.15 32.84 21.78
C SER A 348 -9.17 33.16 20.65
N GLN A 349 -9.65 33.89 19.63
CA GLN A 349 -8.80 34.54 18.61
C GLN A 349 -8.21 35.86 19.13
N PRO A 350 -7.09 36.33 18.54
CA PRO A 350 -7.20 37.20 17.35
C PRO A 350 -6.66 36.61 16.03
N MET A 351 -6.82 37.39 14.95
CA MET A 351 -6.03 37.34 13.71
C MET A 351 -5.33 38.69 13.52
N LEU A 352 -4.30 38.76 12.67
CA LEU A 352 -4.20 39.82 11.65
C LEU A 352 -3.09 39.62 10.59
N ASP A 353 -3.54 39.66 9.34
CA ASP A 353 -2.86 40.00 8.08
C ASP A 353 -2.20 41.41 8.10
N ASN A 354 -1.30 41.87 7.21
CA ASN A 354 -0.45 41.32 6.12
C ASN A 354 0.30 42.53 5.46
N LEU A 355 0.95 42.33 4.30
CA LEU A 355 1.50 43.35 3.38
C LEU A 355 2.81 44.01 3.88
N ALA A 356 3.76 44.46 3.04
CA ALA A 356 3.63 44.96 1.67
C ALA A 356 4.65 44.36 0.66
N ILE A 357 4.52 44.37 -0.67
CA ILE A 357 3.51 44.88 -1.66
C ILE A 357 2.38 45.73 -1.09
N GLU A 358 2.48 47.05 -1.25
CA GLU A 358 1.62 48.08 -0.65
C GLU A 358 0.12 47.86 -0.95
N LYS A 359 -0.86 48.12 -0.07
CA LYS A 359 -0.95 48.69 1.31
C LYS A 359 -2.42 48.47 1.81
N PRO A 360 -2.81 48.73 3.08
CA PRO A 360 -2.05 49.10 4.29
C PRO A 360 -2.26 48.12 5.49
N GLU A 361 -1.67 48.43 6.66
CA GLU A 361 -1.53 47.52 7.83
C GLU A 361 -2.71 47.46 8.83
N LEU A 362 -2.73 46.40 9.67
CA LEU A 362 -3.03 46.44 11.12
C LEU A 362 -2.47 45.17 11.85
N GLU A 363 -2.47 45.11 13.18
CA GLU A 363 -1.54 44.24 13.95
C GLU A 363 -2.08 42.86 14.45
N LYS A 364 -1.44 41.79 13.95
CA LYS A 364 -1.26 40.39 14.43
C LYS A 364 -2.28 39.60 15.30
N THR A 365 -2.30 38.31 14.96
CA THR A 365 -2.95 37.12 15.57
C THR A 365 -2.79 35.98 14.50
N GLU A 366 -2.48 34.68 14.57
CA GLU A 366 -2.20 33.59 15.53
C GLU A 366 -3.44 32.90 16.19
N THR A 367 -3.78 31.69 15.70
CA THR A 367 -4.86 30.77 16.17
C THR A 367 -4.42 29.30 15.92
N ALA A 368 -4.94 28.31 16.67
CA ALA A 368 -4.39 26.93 16.71
C ALA A 368 -5.00 25.90 15.72
N SER A 369 -4.24 24.84 15.45
CA SER A 369 -4.45 23.80 14.41
C SER A 369 -5.08 22.48 14.91
N PRO A 370 -5.62 21.62 14.01
CA PRO A 370 -6.13 20.28 14.36
C PRO A 370 -4.99 19.29 14.69
N LYS A 371 -5.20 18.44 15.71
CA LYS A 371 -4.17 17.50 16.21
C LYS A 371 -3.77 16.45 15.17
N SER A 372 -2.48 16.38 14.90
CA SER A 372 -1.80 15.34 14.11
C SER A 372 -1.81 13.98 14.82
N ILE A 373 -1.80 12.87 14.06
CA ILE A 373 -1.59 11.50 14.59
C ILE A 373 -0.12 11.21 14.94
N PHE A 374 0.79 12.08 14.50
CA PHE A 374 2.19 12.13 14.91
C PHE A 374 2.39 13.31 15.86
N GLU A 375 3.19 13.11 16.91
CA GLU A 375 3.65 14.16 17.81
C GLU A 375 4.29 15.33 17.02
N GLU A 376 3.88 16.56 17.31
CA GLU A 376 4.53 17.76 16.77
C GLU A 376 5.76 18.08 17.61
N ILE A 377 6.94 17.80 17.04
CA ILE A 377 8.23 17.93 17.72
C ILE A 377 8.74 19.35 17.53
N THR A 378 8.84 20.10 18.62
CA THR A 378 9.39 21.45 18.60
C THR A 378 10.88 21.44 18.22
N PRO A 379 11.35 22.37 17.36
CA PRO A 379 12.77 22.50 17.06
C PRO A 379 13.57 22.83 18.33
N TYR A 380 14.80 22.33 18.41
CA TYR A 380 15.70 22.67 19.50
C TYR A 380 15.96 24.19 19.54
N HIS A 381 16.00 24.73 20.75
CA HIS A 381 15.95 26.18 21.00
C HIS A 381 17.26 26.89 20.63
N GLU A 382 18.40 26.24 20.86
CA GLU A 382 19.71 26.72 20.43
C GLU A 382 20.09 26.19 19.04
N PRO A 383 21.00 26.85 18.31
CA PRO A 383 21.65 26.26 17.13
C PRO A 383 22.34 24.95 17.50
N VAL A 384 22.14 23.91 16.69
CA VAL A 384 22.73 22.59 16.91
C VAL A 384 24.08 22.47 16.22
N ASP A 385 25.06 21.84 16.88
CA ASP A 385 26.32 21.44 16.26
C ASP A 385 26.13 20.12 15.48
N PRO A 386 26.16 20.12 14.13
CA PRO A 386 25.78 18.93 13.37
C PRO A 386 26.74 17.74 13.53
N PRO A 387 28.09 17.90 13.57
CA PRO A 387 29.00 16.78 13.81
C PRO A 387 28.73 16.07 15.14
N ALA A 388 28.60 16.83 16.25
CA ALA A 388 28.30 16.25 17.55
C ALA A 388 26.92 15.58 17.60
N LEU A 389 25.90 16.13 16.92
CA LEU A 389 24.57 15.51 16.80
C LEU A 389 24.63 14.15 16.11
N LEU A 390 25.36 14.04 14.99
CA LEU A 390 25.53 12.76 14.29
C LEU A 390 26.33 11.76 15.13
N ASP A 391 27.37 12.21 15.86
CA ASP A 391 28.11 11.36 16.80
C ASP A 391 27.28 10.90 18.01
N GLU A 392 26.34 11.72 18.49
CA GLU A 392 25.38 11.37 19.56
C GLU A 392 24.38 10.28 19.09
N ILE A 393 23.90 10.38 17.85
CA ILE A 393 23.05 9.35 17.20
C ILE A 393 23.83 8.05 16.99
N LYS A 394 25.05 8.14 16.43
CA LYS A 394 25.95 6.99 16.23
C LYS A 394 26.25 6.27 17.54
N THR A 395 26.60 7.03 18.58
CA THR A 395 26.85 6.51 19.94
C THR A 395 25.61 5.84 20.53
N THR A 396 24.43 6.41 20.31
CA THR A 396 23.15 5.82 20.73
C THR A 396 22.93 4.45 20.08
N LEU A 397 23.11 4.36 18.74
CA LEU A 397 23.02 3.13 17.96
C LEU A 397 23.98 2.04 18.49
N VAL A 398 25.30 2.30 18.48
CA VAL A 398 26.31 1.28 18.85
C VAL A 398 26.28 0.88 20.34
N SER A 399 25.70 1.72 21.20
CA SER A 399 25.52 1.37 22.61
C SER A 399 24.42 0.32 22.86
N SER A 400 23.50 0.13 21.89
CA SER A 400 22.31 -0.73 22.00
C SER A 400 22.26 -1.85 20.96
N ILE A 401 22.84 -1.63 19.78
CA ILE A 401 22.91 -2.57 18.65
C ILE A 401 24.38 -2.82 18.32
N ILE A 402 24.71 -4.03 17.88
CA ILE A 402 26.05 -4.36 17.36
C ILE A 402 26.03 -4.15 15.86
N LEU A 403 26.77 -3.13 15.42
CA LEU A 403 27.03 -2.74 14.04
C LEU A 403 28.54 -2.56 13.90
N ASP A 404 29.07 -2.77 12.69
CA ASP A 404 30.39 -2.22 12.36
C ASP A 404 30.31 -0.68 12.24
N ASP A 405 31.45 0.02 12.29
CA ASP A 405 31.47 1.49 12.32
C ASP A 405 30.80 2.11 11.08
N GLU A 406 31.03 1.50 9.92
CA GLU A 406 30.47 1.89 8.62
C GLU A 406 28.96 1.69 8.55
N GLU A 407 28.45 0.59 9.12
CA GLU A 407 27.01 0.35 9.24
C GLU A 407 26.37 1.39 10.17
N ALA A 408 27.03 1.72 11.29
CA ALA A 408 26.57 2.76 12.20
C ALA A 408 26.60 4.16 11.56
N ASN A 409 27.63 4.49 10.77
CA ASN A 409 27.72 5.74 9.99
C ASN A 409 26.57 5.82 8.96
N ALA A 410 26.33 4.74 8.21
CA ALA A 410 25.26 4.67 7.21
C ALA A 410 23.86 4.82 7.83
N VAL A 411 23.56 4.09 8.90
CA VAL A 411 22.27 4.21 9.61
C VAL A 411 22.10 5.60 10.24
N THR A 412 23.17 6.19 10.76
CA THR A 412 23.15 7.57 11.29
C THR A 412 22.75 8.58 10.21
N LEU A 413 23.46 8.58 9.08
CA LEU A 413 23.17 9.48 7.95
C LEU A 413 21.78 9.23 7.35
N TRP A 414 21.31 7.97 7.33
CA TRP A 414 19.96 7.63 6.88
C TRP A 414 18.86 8.12 7.83
N ILE A 415 19.06 8.04 9.16
CA ILE A 415 18.12 8.62 10.14
C ILE A 415 18.03 10.13 9.94
N VAL A 416 19.15 10.81 9.74
CA VAL A 416 19.22 12.25 9.47
C VAL A 416 18.46 12.58 8.18
N LEU A 417 18.65 11.81 7.09
CA LEU A 417 17.95 11.96 5.82
C LEU A 417 16.41 11.99 5.95
N THR A 418 15.82 11.32 6.95
CA THR A 418 14.36 11.35 7.17
C THR A 418 13.81 12.74 7.51
N TYR A 419 14.65 13.69 7.94
CA TYR A 419 14.27 15.08 8.19
C TYR A 419 14.47 16.00 6.97
N PHE A 420 15.18 15.53 5.93
CA PHE A 420 15.49 16.31 4.72
C PHE A 420 14.63 15.93 3.50
N ILE A 421 13.51 15.23 3.69
CA ILE A 421 12.68 14.68 2.60
C ILE A 421 12.13 15.68 1.58
N ASP A 422 12.06 16.97 1.93
CA ASP A 422 11.61 18.04 1.04
C ASP A 422 12.78 18.79 0.35
N TYR A 423 14.02 18.42 0.68
CA TYR A 423 15.27 19.01 0.17
C TYR A 423 16.08 18.06 -0.74
N VAL A 424 15.70 16.79 -0.85
CA VAL A 424 16.43 15.72 -1.56
C VAL A 424 15.63 15.16 -2.74
N GLN A 425 16.31 14.62 -3.75
CA GLN A 425 15.68 14.04 -4.95
C GLN A 425 15.64 12.50 -4.98
N ILE A 426 16.34 11.83 -4.07
CA ILE A 426 16.31 10.38 -3.89
C ILE A 426 16.05 10.05 -2.42
N LEU A 427 15.25 9.01 -2.17
CA LEU A 427 15.12 8.36 -0.86
C LEU A 427 15.48 6.88 -1.00
N ALA A 428 16.73 6.56 -0.67
CA ALA A 428 17.21 5.18 -0.59
C ALA A 428 16.43 4.41 0.49
N LEU A 429 16.13 3.15 0.21
CA LEU A 429 15.56 2.22 1.19
C LEU A 429 16.65 1.81 2.18
N LEU A 430 16.35 1.74 3.49
CA LEU A 430 17.27 1.12 4.45
C LEU A 430 16.89 -0.35 4.62
N LEU A 431 17.75 -1.25 4.16
CA LEU A 431 17.47 -2.68 4.03
C LEU A 431 18.18 -3.47 5.15
N ILE A 432 17.46 -3.79 6.22
CA ILE A 432 18.00 -4.50 7.39
C ILE A 432 17.89 -6.01 7.15
N ASN A 433 18.96 -6.58 6.58
CA ASN A 433 19.09 -8.00 6.40
C ASN A 433 19.58 -8.68 7.70
N GLY A 434 19.29 -9.97 7.84
CA GLY A 434 19.95 -10.81 8.83
C GLY A 434 19.78 -12.28 8.46
N PRO A 435 20.84 -13.11 8.57
CA PRO A 435 20.85 -14.48 8.04
C PRO A 435 19.92 -15.43 8.80
N GLU A 436 19.68 -15.16 10.09
CA GLU A 436 18.84 -15.98 10.97
C GLU A 436 17.82 -15.13 11.76
N PHE A 437 17.00 -15.83 12.56
CA PHE A 437 16.25 -15.27 13.68
C PHE A 437 17.21 -14.77 14.78
N SER A 438 16.70 -13.90 15.68
CA SER A 438 17.44 -13.40 16.86
C SER A 438 18.69 -12.54 16.61
N CYS A 439 18.97 -12.11 15.36
CA CYS A 439 20.08 -11.18 15.05
C CYS A 439 19.81 -9.70 15.45
N GLY A 440 18.72 -9.39 16.16
CA GLY A 440 18.43 -8.03 16.64
C GLY A 440 17.75 -7.08 15.65
N LYS A 441 17.35 -7.53 14.46
CA LYS A 441 16.70 -6.72 13.40
C LYS A 441 15.61 -5.77 13.92
N THR A 442 14.58 -6.31 14.60
CA THR A 442 13.48 -5.54 15.19
C THR A 442 13.94 -4.49 16.21
N GLN A 443 15.06 -4.71 16.91
CA GLN A 443 15.61 -3.74 17.87
C GLN A 443 16.30 -2.57 17.17
N LEU A 444 16.98 -2.82 16.04
CA LEU A 444 17.51 -1.76 15.19
C LEU A 444 16.36 -0.97 14.51
N LEU A 445 15.34 -1.67 14.00
CA LEU A 445 14.16 -1.07 13.39
C LEU A 445 13.38 -0.16 14.35
N ASP A 446 13.16 -0.63 15.59
CA ASP A 446 12.55 0.14 16.70
C ASP A 446 13.38 1.39 17.04
N LEU A 447 14.70 1.27 17.13
CA LEU A 447 15.59 2.38 17.45
C LEU A 447 15.68 3.42 16.31
N ILE A 448 15.72 2.98 15.05
CA ILE A 448 15.61 3.86 13.88
C ILE A 448 14.25 4.58 13.90
N GLY A 449 13.16 3.87 14.17
CA GLY A 449 11.82 4.43 14.24
C GLY A 449 11.66 5.54 15.28
N ARG A 450 12.33 5.41 16.43
CA ARG A 450 12.32 6.42 17.52
C ARG A 450 13.15 7.66 17.25
N MET A 451 14.11 7.60 16.34
CA MET A 451 14.98 8.74 15.99
C MET A 451 14.61 9.37 14.63
N SER A 452 13.88 8.66 13.77
CA SER A 452 13.45 9.13 12.44
C SER A 452 12.26 10.09 12.50
N SER A 453 12.16 10.99 11.52
CA SER A 453 11.00 11.85 11.33
C SER A 453 9.73 11.02 11.13
N LYS A 454 8.76 11.21 12.03
CA LYS A 454 7.43 10.54 12.01
C LYS A 454 7.53 9.01 11.79
N GLY A 455 8.32 8.31 12.60
CA GLY A 455 8.42 6.85 12.54
C GLY A 455 7.06 6.15 12.66
N PHE A 456 6.74 5.26 11.71
CA PHE A 456 5.43 4.59 11.62
C PHE A 456 5.59 3.07 11.41
N PRO A 457 5.28 2.24 12.42
CA PRO A 457 5.40 0.78 12.32
C PRO A 457 4.27 0.16 11.49
N MET A 458 4.64 -0.62 10.47
CA MET A 458 3.72 -1.23 9.50
C MET A 458 3.11 -2.54 10.03
N VAL A 459 2.33 -2.47 11.10
CA VAL A 459 1.66 -3.64 11.71
C VAL A 459 0.22 -3.76 11.20
N ASN A 460 -0.08 -4.86 10.50
CA ASN A 460 -1.43 -5.28 10.06
C ASN A 460 -2.29 -4.20 9.37
N ILE A 461 -1.67 -3.26 8.65
CA ILE A 461 -2.33 -2.13 8.00
C ILE A 461 -2.64 -2.43 6.51
N SER A 462 -3.85 -2.08 6.05
CA SER A 462 -4.24 -2.29 4.65
C SER A 462 -3.55 -1.28 3.71
N LEU A 463 -3.20 -1.71 2.49
CA LEU A 463 -2.53 -0.84 1.51
C LEU A 463 -3.32 0.45 1.23
N ALA A 464 -4.64 0.40 1.26
CA ALA A 464 -5.51 1.57 1.10
C ALA A 464 -5.35 2.63 2.22
N ALA A 465 -5.08 2.19 3.46
CA ALA A 465 -4.73 3.07 4.57
C ALA A 465 -3.29 3.59 4.43
N VAL A 466 -2.33 2.74 4.02
CA VAL A 466 -0.93 3.13 3.77
C VAL A 466 -0.83 4.27 2.76
N PHE A 467 -1.50 4.17 1.60
CA PHE A 467 -1.50 5.27 0.60
C PHE A 467 -2.01 6.59 1.19
N ARG A 468 -3.07 6.57 2.00
CA ARG A 468 -3.61 7.77 2.67
C ARG A 468 -2.68 8.34 3.73
N VAL A 469 -2.01 7.48 4.50
CA VAL A 469 -1.06 7.89 5.56
C VAL A 469 0.19 8.55 4.95
N ILE A 470 0.72 8.04 3.83
CA ILE A 470 1.84 8.69 3.14
C ILE A 470 1.41 10.04 2.54
N ASP A 471 0.30 10.05 1.81
CA ASP A 471 -0.22 11.22 1.09
C ASP A 471 -0.57 12.39 2.02
N LEU A 472 -0.97 12.12 3.27
CA LEU A 472 -1.26 13.14 4.29
C LEU A 472 -0.05 13.56 5.14
N TYR A 473 0.86 12.63 5.49
CA TYR A 473 1.83 12.88 6.56
C TYR A 473 3.31 12.68 6.17
N ARG A 474 3.60 12.01 5.05
CA ARG A 474 4.95 11.56 4.61
C ARG A 474 5.80 10.89 5.70
N PRO A 475 5.29 9.89 6.45
CA PRO A 475 6.00 9.33 7.60
C PRO A 475 7.06 8.29 7.21
N THR A 476 8.08 8.11 8.06
CA THR A 476 9.09 7.05 7.90
C THR A 476 8.47 5.68 8.15
N LEU A 477 8.22 4.91 7.10
CA LEU A 477 7.60 3.59 7.21
C LEU A 477 8.61 2.53 7.66
N LEU A 478 8.21 1.72 8.65
CA LEU A 478 9.04 0.67 9.25
C LEU A 478 8.38 -0.69 8.99
N PHE A 479 8.91 -1.46 8.04
CA PHE A 479 8.44 -2.80 7.72
C PHE A 479 9.32 -3.84 8.45
N ASP A 480 8.73 -4.61 9.37
CA ASP A 480 9.36 -5.84 9.91
C ASP A 480 8.80 -7.08 9.20
N GLU A 481 9.47 -8.23 9.38
CA GLU A 481 9.13 -9.53 8.77
C GLU A 481 8.86 -9.45 7.25
N ALA A 482 9.60 -8.57 6.56
CA ALA A 482 9.36 -8.23 5.16
C ALA A 482 9.45 -9.43 4.21
N ASP A 483 10.26 -10.44 4.55
CA ASP A 483 10.34 -11.67 3.76
C ASP A 483 9.05 -12.50 3.81
N GLN A 484 8.21 -12.36 4.84
CA GLN A 484 6.83 -12.87 4.82
C GLN A 484 5.90 -11.90 4.09
N PHE A 485 5.99 -10.61 4.41
CA PHE A 485 5.04 -9.58 3.93
C PHE A 485 5.06 -9.36 2.41
N PHE A 486 6.24 -9.42 1.77
CA PHE A 486 6.39 -9.34 0.31
C PHE A 486 5.89 -10.61 -0.41
N ARG A 487 5.97 -11.79 0.22
CA ARG A 487 5.46 -13.05 -0.37
C ARG A 487 3.93 -13.03 -0.47
N SER A 488 3.24 -12.42 0.49
CA SER A 488 1.77 -12.27 0.50
C SER A 488 1.27 -11.08 -0.34
N ASN A 489 2.00 -9.96 -0.38
CA ASN A 489 1.54 -8.71 -1.00
C ASN A 489 2.38 -8.29 -2.23
N LYS A 490 2.15 -8.94 -3.39
CA LYS A 490 2.94 -8.67 -4.62
C LYS A 490 2.94 -7.21 -5.09
N ASP A 491 1.85 -6.49 -4.90
CA ASP A 491 1.71 -5.09 -5.32
C ASP A 491 2.57 -4.12 -4.50
N ILE A 492 3.10 -4.55 -3.35
CA ILE A 492 3.85 -3.68 -2.44
C ILE A 492 5.23 -3.31 -2.96
N ALA A 493 5.84 -4.16 -3.79
CA ALA A 493 7.08 -3.82 -4.49
C ALA A 493 6.87 -2.61 -5.42
N GLY A 494 5.66 -2.42 -5.97
CA GLY A 494 5.30 -1.23 -6.74
C GLY A 494 5.25 0.03 -5.88
N LEU A 495 4.57 -0.02 -4.72
CA LEU A 495 4.54 1.07 -3.72
C LEU A 495 5.95 1.49 -3.31
N ILE A 496 6.80 0.51 -2.97
CA ILE A 496 8.12 0.76 -2.40
C ILE A 496 9.10 1.28 -3.48
N ASN A 497 9.06 0.73 -4.69
CA ASN A 497 9.95 1.14 -5.78
C ASN A 497 9.59 2.50 -6.41
N ALA A 498 8.30 2.86 -6.41
CA ALA A 498 7.84 4.17 -6.88
C ALA A 498 8.25 5.30 -5.92
N GLY A 499 8.28 5.03 -4.63
CA GLY A 499 8.68 6.01 -3.61
C GLY A 499 10.19 6.27 -3.50
N HIS A 500 10.98 6.05 -4.57
CA HIS A 500 12.44 6.23 -4.61
C HIS A 500 12.87 7.61 -5.14
N SER A 501 12.10 8.22 -6.05
CA SER A 501 12.27 9.61 -6.49
C SER A 501 10.93 10.37 -6.41
N PRO A 502 10.89 11.69 -6.15
CA PRO A 502 9.63 12.42 -5.98
C PRO A 502 8.84 12.49 -7.31
N THR A 503 9.55 12.44 -8.44
CA THR A 503 8.98 12.37 -9.79
C THR A 503 8.24 11.06 -10.07
N SER A 504 8.70 9.94 -9.51
CA SER A 504 8.07 8.61 -9.69
C SER A 504 7.12 8.23 -8.53
N ALA A 505 7.14 8.97 -7.43
CA ALA A 505 6.39 8.70 -6.21
C ALA A 505 4.89 9.08 -6.26
N ASN A 506 4.21 8.73 -7.37
CA ASN A 506 2.80 8.98 -7.61
C ASN A 506 2.11 7.69 -8.05
N VAL A 507 1.02 7.29 -7.37
CA VAL A 507 0.26 6.08 -7.72
C VAL A 507 -1.23 6.38 -7.79
N ILE A 508 -1.86 6.02 -8.91
CA ILE A 508 -3.31 6.11 -9.07
C ILE A 508 -3.96 4.90 -8.38
N ARG A 509 -5.00 5.15 -7.57
CA ARG A 509 -5.87 4.15 -6.98
C ARG A 509 -7.33 4.59 -7.12
N LEU A 510 -8.22 3.62 -7.29
CA LEU A 510 -9.67 3.87 -7.33
C LEU A 510 -10.17 4.04 -5.89
N VAL A 511 -11.02 5.05 -5.63
CA VAL A 511 -11.46 5.42 -4.27
C VAL A 511 -12.95 5.75 -4.23
N GLY A 512 -13.61 5.33 -3.15
CA GLY A 512 -15.06 5.43 -3.00
C GLY A 512 -15.79 4.36 -3.82
N GLU A 513 -17.10 4.22 -3.61
CA GLU A 513 -17.94 3.27 -4.36
C GLU A 513 -18.01 3.62 -5.86
N ASP A 514 -17.87 4.91 -6.19
CA ASP A 514 -17.76 5.42 -7.57
C ASP A 514 -16.46 5.00 -8.29
N HIS A 515 -15.51 4.36 -7.59
CA HIS A 515 -14.21 3.95 -8.11
C HIS A 515 -13.41 5.10 -8.75
N ILE A 516 -13.51 6.32 -8.21
CA ILE A 516 -12.86 7.51 -8.79
C ILE A 516 -11.34 7.36 -8.72
N PRO A 517 -10.59 7.51 -9.82
CA PRO A 517 -9.13 7.45 -9.81
C PRO A 517 -8.56 8.69 -9.11
N ARG A 518 -8.01 8.51 -7.90
CA ARG A 518 -7.21 9.50 -7.18
C ARG A 518 -5.74 9.14 -7.29
N ASN A 519 -4.91 10.15 -7.55
CA ASN A 519 -3.47 10.04 -7.35
C ASN A 519 -3.13 10.15 -5.85
N PHE A 520 -2.24 9.31 -5.37
CA PHE A 520 -1.66 9.36 -4.03
C PHE A 520 -0.15 9.49 -4.13
N SER A 521 0.44 10.37 -3.33
CA SER A 521 1.89 10.38 -3.15
C SER A 521 2.34 9.17 -2.35
N VAL A 522 3.48 8.59 -2.75
CA VAL A 522 4.20 7.55 -2.01
C VAL A 522 5.61 7.99 -1.60
N TRP A 523 5.83 9.31 -1.57
CA TRP A 523 7.08 9.96 -1.20
C TRP A 523 7.24 9.98 0.33
N CYS A 524 8.11 9.11 0.84
CA CYS A 524 8.49 9.04 2.25
C CYS A 524 9.71 8.11 2.46
N PRO A 525 10.44 8.21 3.58
CA PRO A 525 11.49 7.25 3.93
C PRO A 525 10.91 5.88 4.27
N LYS A 526 11.66 4.80 3.99
CA LYS A 526 11.21 3.41 4.15
C LYS A 526 12.35 2.52 4.64
N VAL A 527 12.15 1.85 5.78
CA VAL A 527 13.06 0.83 6.34
C VAL A 527 12.42 -0.54 6.17
N VAL A 528 13.16 -1.52 5.65
CA VAL A 528 12.65 -2.87 5.37
C VAL A 528 13.54 -3.91 6.04
N ALA A 529 13.05 -4.57 7.08
CA ALA A 529 13.74 -5.60 7.85
C ALA A 529 13.19 -7.00 7.56
N GLY A 530 14.08 -7.99 7.42
CA GLY A 530 13.66 -9.38 7.16
C GLY A 530 14.79 -10.41 7.20
N ILE A 531 14.46 -11.69 6.98
CA ILE A 531 15.44 -12.78 6.88
C ILE A 531 15.78 -13.02 5.41
N ALA A 532 17.09 -13.04 5.11
CA ALA A 532 17.64 -13.29 3.77
C ALA A 532 16.90 -12.52 2.66
N ILE A 533 16.72 -11.22 2.86
CA ILE A 533 15.84 -10.36 2.05
C ILE A 533 16.16 -10.39 0.55
N GLN A 534 17.42 -10.63 0.18
CA GLN A 534 17.87 -10.79 -1.20
C GLN A 534 17.24 -12.00 -1.94
N LYS A 535 16.64 -12.95 -1.21
CA LYS A 535 15.89 -14.10 -1.77
C LYS A 535 14.40 -13.81 -1.97
N HIS A 536 13.90 -12.66 -1.50
CA HIS A 536 12.47 -12.39 -1.34
C HIS A 536 12.01 -11.01 -1.83
N LEU A 537 12.89 -10.01 -1.83
CA LEU A 537 12.70 -8.73 -2.50
C LEU A 537 13.16 -8.82 -3.96
N PRO A 538 12.46 -8.19 -4.93
CA PRO A 538 12.94 -8.10 -6.31
C PRO A 538 14.30 -7.38 -6.40
N SER A 539 15.11 -7.72 -7.40
CA SER A 539 16.38 -7.02 -7.67
C SER A 539 16.21 -5.51 -7.86
N ALA A 540 15.11 -5.08 -8.49
CA ALA A 540 14.73 -3.67 -8.63
C ALA A 540 14.39 -2.96 -7.30
N THR A 541 14.06 -3.70 -6.25
CA THR A 541 13.88 -3.18 -4.88
C THR A 541 15.20 -3.20 -4.12
N MET A 542 15.97 -4.29 -4.21
CA MET A 542 17.31 -4.39 -3.61
C MET A 542 18.23 -3.26 -4.10
N SER A 543 18.22 -2.95 -5.40
CA SER A 543 19.06 -1.89 -5.97
C SER A 543 18.68 -0.47 -5.53
N ARG A 544 17.49 -0.26 -4.95
CA ARG A 544 17.04 1.04 -4.43
C ARG A 544 17.43 1.27 -2.96
N GLY A 545 18.28 0.42 -2.38
CA GLY A 545 18.56 0.49 -0.94
C GLY A 545 20.02 0.28 -0.54
N ILE A 546 20.29 0.72 0.69
CA ILE A 546 21.55 0.50 1.42
C ILE A 546 21.33 -0.69 2.36
N VAL A 547 22.14 -1.73 2.24
CA VAL A 547 21.98 -2.99 2.99
C VAL A 547 22.83 -2.98 4.26
N ILE A 548 22.21 -3.27 5.40
CA ILE A 548 22.85 -3.48 6.70
C ILE A 548 22.73 -4.97 7.05
N ASN A 549 23.84 -5.64 7.38
CA ASN A 549 23.91 -7.11 7.47
C ASN A 549 24.06 -7.58 8.92
N MET A 550 22.95 -7.59 9.66
CA MET A 550 22.89 -7.92 11.08
C MET A 550 23.47 -9.30 11.42
N ARG A 551 24.66 -9.32 12.04
CA ARG A 551 25.27 -10.56 12.57
C ARG A 551 24.63 -10.99 13.89
N ARG A 552 24.75 -12.29 14.21
CA ARG A 552 24.26 -12.84 15.49
C ARG A 552 25.23 -12.52 16.62
N LYS A 553 24.74 -11.78 17.61
CA LYS A 553 25.47 -11.39 18.82
C LYS A 553 26.12 -12.58 19.56
N MET A 554 27.40 -12.45 19.88
CA MET A 554 28.21 -13.35 20.71
C MET A 554 27.95 -13.17 22.22
N LYS A 555 28.28 -14.22 22.99
CA LYS A 555 28.07 -14.23 24.46
C LYS A 555 28.91 -13.21 25.24
N HIS A 556 30.06 -12.79 24.69
CA HIS A 556 30.97 -11.85 25.35
C HIS A 556 30.62 -10.38 25.04
N GLU A 557 30.03 -10.10 23.87
CA GLU A 557 29.58 -8.77 23.50
C GLU A 557 28.47 -8.29 24.45
N LYS A 558 28.53 -7.04 24.89
CA LYS A 558 27.55 -6.44 25.81
C LYS A 558 27.11 -5.09 25.26
N VAL A 559 25.80 -4.95 25.07
CA VAL A 559 25.12 -3.73 24.66
C VAL A 559 23.98 -3.47 25.66
N LYS A 560 23.59 -2.22 25.83
CA LYS A 560 22.49 -1.80 26.69
C LYS A 560 21.19 -2.43 26.17
N ARG A 561 20.30 -2.85 27.07
CA ARG A 561 18.97 -3.33 26.67
C ARG A 561 18.07 -2.10 26.44
N ILE A 562 17.47 -1.99 25.25
CA ILE A 562 16.59 -0.86 24.87
C ILE A 562 15.44 -0.65 25.89
N ARG A 563 14.94 -1.71 26.54
CA ARG A 563 13.94 -1.63 27.64
C ARG A 563 14.41 -0.84 28.89
N HIS A 564 15.69 -0.46 28.94
CA HIS A 564 16.31 0.35 29.98
C HIS A 564 17.18 1.48 29.37
N ALA A 565 16.99 1.78 28.08
CA ALA A 565 17.53 3.00 27.48
C ALA A 565 16.61 4.18 27.84
N ASP A 566 17.19 5.36 28.04
CA ASP A 566 16.43 6.55 28.38
C ASP A 566 15.66 7.05 27.15
N LEU A 567 14.32 7.07 27.26
CA LEU A 567 13.43 7.48 26.18
C LEU A 567 13.60 8.98 25.86
N ASN A 568 13.82 9.80 26.90
CA ASN A 568 13.94 11.25 26.78
C ASN A 568 15.13 11.70 25.89
N GLY A 569 16.16 10.85 25.79
CA GLY A 569 17.29 11.07 24.90
C GLY A 569 16.89 11.04 23.42
N CYS A 570 15.96 10.16 23.03
CA CYS A 570 15.44 10.12 21.66
C CYS A 570 14.64 11.38 21.33
N ASP A 571 13.82 11.87 22.26
CA ASP A 571 13.02 13.09 22.05
C ASP A 571 13.89 14.34 21.89
N THR A 572 14.97 14.43 22.68
CA THR A 572 16.00 15.47 22.53
C THR A 572 16.70 15.38 21.16
N LEU A 573 17.06 14.18 20.71
CA LEU A 573 17.66 13.95 19.38
C LEU A 573 16.70 14.33 18.24
N LYS A 574 15.42 13.94 18.30
CA LYS A 574 14.40 14.36 17.33
C LYS A 574 14.30 15.89 17.26
N SER A 575 14.24 16.58 18.40
CA SER A 575 14.17 18.05 18.48
C SER A 575 15.41 18.73 17.86
N LYS A 576 16.61 18.18 18.13
CA LYS A 576 17.87 18.63 17.49
C LYS A 576 17.86 18.39 15.98
N LEU A 577 17.32 17.27 15.51
CA LEU A 577 17.23 16.93 14.08
C LEU A 577 16.23 17.81 13.31
N VAL A 578 15.07 18.14 13.91
CA VAL A 578 14.16 19.15 13.36
C VAL A 578 14.87 20.50 13.23
N ARG A 579 15.66 20.91 14.24
CA ARG A 579 16.43 22.15 14.19
C ARG A 579 17.50 22.14 13.08
N PHE A 580 18.24 21.04 12.96
CA PHE A 580 19.25 20.85 11.91
C PHE A 580 18.63 20.96 10.50
N ALA A 581 17.46 20.36 10.28
CA ALA A 581 16.76 20.43 8.99
C ALA A 581 16.29 21.85 8.63
N LEU A 582 15.83 22.63 9.61
CA LEU A 582 15.45 24.04 9.41
C LEU A 582 16.66 24.93 9.09
N ASP A 583 17.76 24.80 9.83
CA ASP A 583 18.95 25.66 9.64
C ASP A 583 19.73 25.31 8.35
N PHE A 584 19.76 24.04 7.92
CA PHE A 584 20.66 23.57 6.86
C PHE A 584 19.97 23.00 5.60
N GLY A 585 18.65 22.81 5.58
CA GLY A 585 17.94 22.14 4.48
C GLY A 585 18.21 22.75 3.09
N HIS A 586 18.13 24.08 2.98
CA HIS A 586 18.43 24.77 1.71
C HIS A 586 19.90 24.59 1.28
N LYS A 587 20.86 24.64 2.21
CA LYS A 587 22.28 24.38 1.92
C LYS A 587 22.47 22.96 1.35
N ILE A 588 21.86 21.95 1.97
CA ILE A 588 21.95 20.55 1.52
C ILE A 588 21.32 20.38 0.12
N SER A 589 20.19 21.03 -0.17
CA SER A 589 19.56 20.93 -1.51
C SER A 589 20.43 21.48 -2.67
N LEU A 590 21.40 22.36 -2.36
CA LEU A 590 22.33 22.97 -3.31
C LEU A 590 23.66 22.21 -3.45
N LEU A 591 24.03 21.34 -2.50
CA LEU A 591 25.27 20.57 -2.59
C LEU A 591 25.18 19.50 -3.68
N ARG A 592 26.28 19.32 -4.41
CA ARG A 592 26.47 18.24 -5.39
C ARG A 592 27.80 17.58 -5.05
N PRO A 593 27.80 16.62 -4.10
CA PRO A 593 29.02 16.03 -3.59
C PRO A 593 29.72 15.22 -4.68
N ASN A 594 31.06 15.15 -4.61
CA ASN A 594 31.81 14.19 -5.41
C ASN A 594 31.53 12.78 -4.87
N LEU A 595 31.00 11.91 -5.73
CA LEU A 595 30.71 10.52 -5.41
C LEU A 595 31.84 9.60 -5.92
N PRO A 596 32.10 8.44 -5.27
CA PRO A 596 33.15 7.53 -5.71
C PRO A 596 32.79 6.86 -7.03
N GLU A 597 33.75 6.77 -7.95
CA GLU A 597 33.57 6.17 -9.29
C GLU A 597 33.39 4.64 -9.21
N GLU A 598 33.80 4.03 -8.10
CA GLU A 598 33.59 2.62 -7.76
C GLU A 598 32.11 2.28 -7.45
N LEU A 599 31.25 3.28 -7.27
CA LEU A 599 29.81 3.09 -7.11
C LEU A 599 29.12 3.11 -8.49
N SER A 600 28.29 2.12 -8.78
CA SER A 600 27.40 2.17 -9.96
C SER A 600 26.39 3.33 -9.86
N ASP A 601 25.86 3.81 -10.99
CA ASP A 601 24.87 4.92 -11.08
C ASP A 601 23.77 4.83 -10.02
N ARG A 602 23.30 3.60 -9.75
CA ARG A 602 22.21 3.32 -8.81
C ARG A 602 22.65 3.35 -7.35
N GLN A 603 23.92 3.02 -7.06
CA GLN A 603 24.51 3.23 -5.74
C GLN A 603 24.80 4.73 -5.54
N GLN A 604 25.26 5.44 -6.57
CA GLN A 604 25.42 6.90 -6.55
C GLN A 604 24.09 7.61 -6.26
N ASP A 605 22.99 7.30 -6.99
CA ASP A 605 21.61 7.73 -6.69
C ASP A 605 21.27 7.59 -5.20
N ASN A 606 21.55 6.41 -4.63
CA ASN A 606 21.18 6.08 -3.25
C ASN A 606 22.04 6.82 -2.21
N TRP A 607 23.31 7.10 -2.51
CA TRP A 607 24.28 7.68 -1.59
C TRP A 607 24.39 9.22 -1.69
N GLU A 608 24.06 9.85 -2.82
CA GLU A 608 24.11 11.33 -3.00
C GLU A 608 23.46 12.11 -1.84
N PRO A 609 22.25 11.76 -1.35
CA PRO A 609 21.64 12.50 -0.25
C PRO A 609 22.41 12.38 1.07
N LEU A 610 23.04 11.22 1.32
CA LEU A 610 23.82 10.96 2.53
C LEU A 610 25.19 11.67 2.46
N PHE A 611 25.81 11.72 1.28
CA PHE A 611 27.03 12.51 1.03
C PHE A 611 26.76 14.02 1.16
N ALA A 612 25.64 14.52 0.62
CA ALA A 612 25.28 15.95 0.72
C ALA A 612 25.04 16.36 2.18
N ILE A 613 24.43 15.50 3.00
CA ILE A 613 24.35 15.68 4.46
C ILE A 613 25.76 15.67 5.06
N ALA A 614 26.59 14.67 4.75
CA ALA A 614 27.91 14.50 5.34
C ALA A 614 28.87 15.67 5.02
N GLU A 615 28.95 16.13 3.78
CA GLU A 615 29.71 17.31 3.35
C GLU A 615 29.18 18.59 4.01
N CYS A 616 27.86 18.71 4.18
CA CYS A 616 27.26 19.84 4.89
C CYS A 616 27.69 19.91 6.36
N VAL A 617 27.91 18.75 6.99
CA VAL A 617 28.27 18.55 8.40
C VAL A 617 29.77 18.76 8.64
N SER A 618 30.64 17.91 8.08
CA SER A 618 32.11 18.07 8.19
C SER A 618 32.86 17.19 7.18
N SER A 619 34.11 17.55 6.89
CA SER A 619 35.02 16.72 6.08
C SER A 619 35.27 15.33 6.70
N GLU A 620 35.24 15.21 8.04
CA GLU A 620 35.34 13.91 8.70
C GLU A 620 34.10 13.05 8.46
N TRP A 621 32.89 13.63 8.58
CA TRP A 621 31.66 12.91 8.26
C TRP A 621 31.58 12.52 6.78
N LEU A 622 32.12 13.33 5.87
CA LEU A 622 32.26 12.97 4.45
C LEU A 622 33.19 11.78 4.23
N VAL A 623 34.34 11.71 4.93
CA VAL A 623 35.25 10.54 4.89
C VAL A 623 34.57 9.30 5.46
N ARG A 624 33.82 9.42 6.56
CA ARG A 624 33.03 8.33 7.15
C ARG A 624 31.92 7.85 6.20
N ALA A 625 31.25 8.76 5.49
CA ALA A 625 30.24 8.44 4.47
C ALA A 625 30.86 7.69 3.29
N ASN A 626 32.04 8.12 2.81
CA ASN A 626 32.77 7.45 1.74
C ASN A 626 33.15 6.00 2.11
N ALA A 627 33.79 5.81 3.28
CA ALA A 627 34.14 4.49 3.77
C ALA A 627 32.92 3.56 3.91
N ALA A 628 31.78 4.11 4.37
CA ALA A 628 30.54 3.36 4.47
C ALA A 628 29.92 3.01 3.11
N ALA A 629 29.96 3.94 2.15
CA ALA A 629 29.45 3.70 0.82
C ALA A 629 30.23 2.61 0.10
N LEU A 630 31.57 2.66 0.13
CA LEU A 630 32.42 1.65 -0.48
C LEU A 630 32.22 0.27 0.20
N LYS A 631 32.30 0.18 1.54
CA LYS A 631 32.13 -1.11 2.24
C LYS A 631 30.76 -1.74 2.01
N LEU A 632 29.67 -0.98 2.11
CA LEU A 632 28.31 -1.52 1.99
C LEU A 632 27.90 -1.77 0.53
N SER A 633 28.52 -1.08 -0.44
CA SER A 633 28.29 -1.31 -1.87
C SER A 633 29.14 -2.46 -2.42
N ALA A 634 30.36 -2.67 -1.92
CA ALA A 634 31.18 -3.84 -2.26
C ALA A 634 30.62 -5.15 -1.65
N ASN A 635 30.10 -5.11 -0.42
CA ASN A 635 29.36 -6.24 0.17
C ASN A 635 27.96 -6.42 -0.43
N ALA A 636 27.52 -5.51 -1.31
CA ALA A 636 26.44 -5.74 -2.24
C ALA A 636 27.00 -6.30 -3.57
N GLU A 637 27.83 -7.35 -3.48
CA GLU A 637 28.15 -8.23 -4.61
C GLU A 637 26.84 -8.46 -5.39
N PRO A 638 26.84 -8.26 -6.72
CA PRO A 638 25.63 -8.47 -7.50
C PRO A 638 25.30 -9.95 -7.38
N ALA A 639 24.29 -10.29 -6.55
CA ALA A 639 23.78 -11.64 -6.39
C ALA A 639 23.41 -12.15 -7.78
N VAL A 640 24.33 -12.93 -8.36
CA VAL A 640 24.50 -12.98 -9.82
C VAL A 640 23.17 -13.39 -10.39
N SER A 641 22.56 -12.50 -11.19
CA SER A 641 21.19 -12.74 -11.61
C SER A 641 21.17 -14.10 -12.31
N ILE A 642 20.13 -14.91 -12.08
CA ILE A 642 20.05 -16.25 -12.68
C ILE A 642 20.21 -16.23 -14.22
N ASN A 643 20.02 -15.07 -14.85
CA ASN A 643 20.32 -14.84 -16.26
C ASN A 643 21.81 -14.49 -16.53
N ASN A 644 22.47 -13.73 -15.65
CA ASN A 644 23.91 -13.46 -15.72
C ASN A 644 24.73 -14.74 -15.44
N GLU A 645 24.30 -15.54 -14.46
CA GLU A 645 24.87 -16.86 -14.14
C GLU A 645 24.78 -17.77 -15.37
N LEU A 646 23.59 -17.82 -15.99
CA LEU A 646 23.38 -18.50 -17.27
C LEU A 646 24.26 -17.96 -18.40
N LEU A 647 24.47 -16.65 -18.50
CA LEU A 647 25.37 -16.07 -19.51
C LEU A 647 26.83 -16.48 -19.25
N GLY A 648 27.27 -16.46 -17.99
CA GLY A 648 28.61 -16.89 -17.56
C GLY A 648 28.89 -18.35 -17.87
N ASP A 649 27.98 -19.25 -17.49
CA ASP A 649 28.11 -20.67 -17.82
C ASP A 649 28.02 -20.93 -19.33
N ILE A 650 27.20 -20.19 -20.08
CA ILE A 650 27.17 -20.28 -21.55
C ILE A 650 28.52 -19.82 -22.15
N GLN A 651 29.13 -18.73 -21.64
CA GLN A 651 30.47 -18.32 -22.06
C GLN A 651 31.49 -19.41 -21.77
N GLN A 652 31.50 -19.94 -20.54
CA GLN A 652 32.41 -20.99 -20.10
C GLN A 652 32.27 -22.27 -20.96
N VAL A 653 31.05 -22.65 -21.34
CA VAL A 653 30.80 -23.76 -22.27
C VAL A 653 31.39 -23.49 -23.66
N PHE A 654 31.25 -22.29 -24.23
CA PHE A 654 31.89 -21.96 -25.51
C PHE A 654 33.42 -22.00 -25.42
N GLU A 655 34.00 -21.56 -24.30
CA GLU A 655 35.45 -21.45 -24.10
C GLU A 655 36.12 -22.79 -23.77
N ILE A 656 35.56 -23.59 -22.86
CA ILE A 656 36.04 -24.95 -22.54
C ILE A 656 35.98 -25.85 -23.78
N LYS A 657 34.89 -25.76 -24.56
CA LYS A 657 34.72 -26.58 -25.78
C LYS A 657 35.50 -26.05 -26.98
N LYS A 658 35.91 -24.77 -26.96
CA LYS A 658 36.56 -24.07 -28.09
C LYS A 658 35.77 -24.18 -29.39
N ILE A 659 34.48 -23.86 -29.31
CA ILE A 659 33.53 -23.88 -30.44
C ILE A 659 32.83 -22.53 -30.59
N ASP A 660 32.45 -22.18 -31.82
CA ASP A 660 31.65 -20.97 -32.09
C ASP A 660 30.16 -21.25 -32.18
N LYS A 661 29.74 -22.53 -32.17
CA LYS A 661 28.36 -22.98 -32.48
C LYS A 661 28.03 -24.24 -31.68
N ILE A 662 26.89 -24.21 -30.97
CA ILE A 662 26.42 -25.33 -30.15
C ILE A 662 24.93 -25.58 -30.37
N SER A 663 24.48 -26.84 -30.32
CA SER A 663 23.05 -27.18 -30.39
C SER A 663 22.36 -26.83 -29.06
N THR A 664 21.05 -26.58 -29.08
CA THR A 664 20.28 -26.31 -27.84
C THR A 664 20.25 -27.52 -26.90
N VAL A 665 20.36 -28.75 -27.43
CA VAL A 665 20.45 -29.97 -26.61
C VAL A 665 21.82 -30.04 -25.95
N ASN A 666 22.90 -29.97 -26.74
CA ASN A 666 24.26 -30.06 -26.21
C ASN A 666 24.58 -28.93 -25.24
N LEU A 667 24.06 -27.71 -25.45
CA LEU A 667 24.25 -26.62 -24.49
C LEU A 667 23.63 -26.95 -23.13
N ILE A 668 22.43 -27.54 -23.10
CA ILE A 668 21.81 -27.99 -21.85
C ILE A 668 22.60 -29.16 -21.25
N GLU A 669 23.08 -30.11 -22.06
CA GLU A 669 23.93 -31.21 -21.59
C GLU A 669 25.22 -30.72 -20.93
N GLU A 670 25.85 -29.63 -21.41
CA GLU A 670 27.05 -29.08 -20.77
C GLU A 670 26.70 -28.23 -19.52
N LEU A 671 25.66 -27.38 -19.59
CA LEU A 671 25.18 -26.59 -18.44
C LEU A 671 24.80 -27.48 -17.23
N VAL A 672 24.19 -28.65 -17.50
CA VAL A 672 23.73 -29.59 -16.46
C VAL A 672 24.85 -30.49 -15.90
N LYS A 673 26.08 -30.44 -16.44
CA LYS A 673 27.23 -31.17 -15.86
C LYS A 673 27.89 -30.44 -14.69
N ASN A 674 27.62 -29.16 -14.50
CA ASN A 674 28.05 -28.45 -13.31
C ASN A 674 27.01 -28.70 -12.20
N ASP A 675 27.28 -29.66 -11.32
CA ASP A 675 26.39 -30.01 -10.19
C ASP A 675 26.29 -28.90 -9.13
N GLU A 676 27.22 -27.92 -9.12
CA GLU A 676 27.15 -26.74 -8.26
C GLU A 676 26.25 -25.64 -8.87
N ALA A 677 26.03 -25.66 -10.19
CA ALA A 677 25.19 -24.70 -10.89
C ALA A 677 23.69 -25.11 -10.87
N PRO A 678 22.75 -24.14 -10.88
CA PRO A 678 21.32 -24.42 -10.70
C PRO A 678 20.65 -25.17 -11.85
N TRP A 679 21.35 -25.41 -12.98
CA TRP A 679 20.78 -25.95 -14.22
C TRP A 679 20.24 -27.37 -14.10
N SER A 680 20.84 -28.19 -13.23
CA SER A 680 20.42 -29.57 -12.94
C SER A 680 19.10 -29.65 -12.18
N GLY A 681 18.86 -28.71 -11.25
CA GLY A 681 17.65 -28.64 -10.41
C GLY A 681 16.58 -27.63 -10.85
N PHE A 682 16.89 -26.77 -11.83
CA PHE A 682 16.18 -25.55 -12.22
C PHE A 682 14.64 -25.61 -12.22
N ASN A 683 14.07 -26.72 -12.71
CA ASN A 683 12.63 -26.93 -12.86
C ASN A 683 12.06 -27.83 -11.75
N ARG A 684 12.06 -27.34 -10.50
CA ARG A 684 11.58 -28.07 -9.30
C ARG A 684 12.31 -29.41 -9.07
N GLY A 685 13.64 -29.40 -9.09
CA GLY A 685 14.46 -30.61 -8.99
C GLY A 685 14.56 -31.38 -10.31
N LYS A 686 14.47 -30.69 -11.46
CA LYS A 686 14.66 -31.25 -12.80
C LYS A 686 15.48 -30.29 -13.68
N PRO A 687 16.22 -30.80 -14.68
CA PRO A 687 17.01 -29.99 -15.60
C PRO A 687 16.25 -28.84 -16.28
N ILE A 688 16.97 -27.76 -16.60
CA ILE A 688 16.47 -26.67 -17.45
C ILE A 688 16.05 -27.21 -18.83
N THR A 689 14.83 -26.90 -19.26
CA THR A 689 14.31 -27.39 -20.54
C THR A 689 14.65 -26.47 -21.71
N PRO A 690 14.68 -26.97 -22.97
CA PRO A 690 14.89 -26.14 -24.17
C PRO A 690 13.93 -24.94 -24.28
N ARG A 691 12.69 -25.09 -23.81
CA ARG A 691 11.69 -24.01 -23.81
C ARG A 691 11.96 -22.95 -22.73
N GLN A 692 12.54 -23.34 -21.59
CA GLN A 692 12.97 -22.39 -20.56
C GLN A 692 14.21 -21.64 -21.03
N LEU A 693 15.25 -22.35 -21.46
CA LEU A 693 16.48 -21.73 -22.00
C LEU A 693 16.18 -20.74 -23.12
N ALA A 694 15.36 -21.14 -24.11
CA ALA A 694 14.98 -20.24 -25.21
C ALA A 694 14.18 -19.02 -24.71
N LYS A 695 13.30 -19.17 -23.71
CA LYS A 695 12.55 -18.03 -23.14
C LYS A 695 13.43 -17.07 -22.36
N THR A 696 14.40 -17.57 -21.60
CA THR A 696 15.36 -16.73 -20.85
C THR A 696 16.32 -15.98 -21.78
N LEU A 697 16.69 -16.59 -22.92
CA LEU A 697 17.54 -15.93 -23.91
C LEU A 697 16.77 -14.94 -24.80
N ASP A 698 15.46 -15.15 -25.02
CA ASP A 698 14.61 -14.22 -25.79
C ASP A 698 14.46 -12.84 -25.13
N THR A 699 14.60 -12.73 -23.79
CA THR A 699 14.60 -11.41 -23.11
C THR A 699 15.84 -10.55 -23.44
N TYR A 700 16.89 -11.18 -23.97
CA TYR A 700 18.07 -10.50 -24.52
C TYR A 700 18.07 -10.50 -26.06
N GLY A 701 16.95 -10.85 -26.69
CA GLY A 701 16.83 -10.98 -28.15
C GLY A 701 17.54 -12.21 -28.76
N ILE A 702 18.17 -13.07 -27.95
CA ILE A 702 18.88 -14.25 -28.43
C ILE A 702 17.89 -15.37 -28.76
N LYS A 703 17.55 -15.46 -30.05
CA LYS A 703 16.72 -16.53 -30.61
C LYS A 703 17.59 -17.67 -31.15
N SER A 704 17.13 -18.90 -30.92
CA SER A 704 17.76 -20.12 -31.45
C SER A 704 17.68 -20.16 -32.98
N LYS A 705 18.81 -20.40 -33.64
CA LYS A 705 18.95 -20.46 -35.10
C LYS A 705 19.29 -21.88 -35.55
N THR A 706 19.15 -22.18 -36.84
CA THR A 706 19.65 -23.44 -37.39
C THR A 706 21.17 -23.33 -37.50
N VAL A 707 21.91 -24.14 -36.76
CA VAL A 707 23.38 -24.15 -36.74
C VAL A 707 23.90 -25.42 -37.41
N ARG A 708 24.90 -25.29 -38.29
CA ARG A 708 25.56 -26.45 -38.90
C ARG A 708 26.71 -26.88 -37.99
N THR A 709 26.64 -28.12 -37.51
CA THR A 709 27.64 -28.77 -36.67
C THR A 709 28.21 -30.00 -37.39
N GLN A 710 29.26 -30.61 -36.83
CA GLN A 710 29.82 -31.87 -37.35
C GLN A 710 28.83 -33.06 -37.31
N PHE A 711 27.71 -32.94 -36.60
CA PHE A 711 26.69 -33.98 -36.45
C PHE A 711 25.35 -33.63 -37.13
N GLY A 712 25.25 -32.52 -37.89
CA GLY A 712 24.06 -32.18 -38.68
C GLY A 712 23.74 -30.69 -38.69
N THR A 713 22.44 -30.36 -38.80
CA THR A 713 21.92 -28.98 -38.79
C THR A 713 20.84 -28.76 -37.71
N PRO A 714 21.14 -28.98 -36.42
CA PRO A 714 20.17 -28.79 -35.33
C PRO A 714 19.81 -27.31 -35.10
N LYS A 715 18.80 -27.08 -34.25
CA LYS A 715 18.60 -25.79 -33.60
C LYS A 715 19.62 -25.57 -32.48
N GLY A 716 20.10 -24.34 -32.34
CA GLY A 716 21.22 -23.99 -31.48
C GLY A 716 21.52 -22.49 -31.48
N TYR A 717 22.71 -22.14 -31.02
CA TYR A 717 23.17 -20.76 -30.90
C TYR A 717 24.63 -20.64 -31.37
N THR A 718 25.05 -19.42 -31.73
CA THR A 718 26.45 -19.11 -32.07
C THR A 718 27.05 -18.11 -31.08
N ARG A 719 28.36 -18.19 -30.81
CA ARG A 719 29.06 -17.34 -29.83
C ARG A 719 28.84 -15.85 -30.11
N ASP A 720 28.85 -15.45 -31.38
CA ASP A 720 28.56 -14.07 -31.83
C ASP A 720 27.21 -13.53 -31.37
N GLN A 721 26.21 -14.38 -31.10
CA GLN A 721 24.92 -13.92 -30.57
C GLN A 721 25.01 -13.38 -29.14
N PHE A 722 26.00 -13.86 -28.39
CA PHE A 722 26.19 -13.52 -26.98
C PHE A 722 27.31 -12.51 -26.74
N ARG A 723 28.17 -12.23 -27.73
CA ARG A 723 29.38 -11.40 -27.55
C ARG A 723 29.07 -10.06 -26.88
N ASP A 724 28.13 -9.30 -27.43
CA ASP A 724 27.66 -8.01 -26.86
C ASP A 724 27.05 -8.16 -25.44
N LEU A 725 26.55 -9.34 -25.07
CA LEU A 725 26.09 -9.60 -23.70
C LEU A 725 27.24 -9.98 -22.76
N PHE A 726 28.21 -10.78 -23.22
CA PHE A 726 29.40 -11.09 -22.43
C PHE A 726 30.17 -9.81 -22.13
N ASP A 727 30.44 -9.01 -23.17
CA ASP A 727 31.14 -7.73 -23.10
C ASP A 727 30.44 -6.71 -22.18
N ARG A 728 29.12 -6.83 -21.93
CA ARG A 728 28.31 -5.91 -21.08
C ARG A 728 27.91 -6.43 -19.69
N TYR A 729 27.78 -7.75 -19.51
CA TYR A 729 27.19 -8.35 -18.30
C TYR A 729 28.12 -9.33 -17.57
N LEU A 730 29.28 -9.64 -18.16
CA LEU A 730 30.29 -10.57 -17.62
C LEU A 730 31.71 -9.97 -17.60
N SER A 731 31.97 -8.88 -18.34
CA SER A 731 33.17 -8.07 -18.12
C SER A 731 33.21 -7.60 -16.66
N PRO A 732 34.33 -7.79 -15.93
CA PRO A 732 34.52 -7.10 -14.66
C PRO A 732 34.52 -5.58 -14.89
N SER A 733 34.02 -4.83 -13.92
CA SER A 733 34.28 -3.39 -13.87
C SER A 733 35.76 -3.13 -13.62
N GLU A 734 36.27 -1.96 -14.04
CA GLU A 734 37.72 -1.66 -13.94
C GLU A 734 38.24 -1.64 -12.48
N SER A 735 37.32 -1.65 -11.50
CA SER A 735 37.55 -1.94 -10.08
C SER A 735 38.36 -3.22 -9.80
N ASP A 736 38.13 -4.28 -10.58
CA ASP A 736 38.54 -5.64 -10.17
C ASP A 736 40.00 -5.97 -10.56
N LEU A 737 40.62 -5.12 -11.37
CA LEU A 737 41.96 -5.33 -11.94
C LEU A 737 43.11 -4.95 -10.99
N HIS A 738 42.83 -4.52 -9.76
CA HIS A 738 43.85 -4.04 -8.81
C HIS A 738 44.15 -4.96 -7.62
N THR A 739 43.71 -6.23 -7.65
CA THR A 739 43.92 -7.20 -6.54
C THR A 739 44.70 -8.48 -6.88
N GLU A 740 45.76 -8.40 -7.69
CA GLU A 740 46.85 -9.40 -7.66
C GLU A 740 48.26 -8.76 -7.63
N ASN A 741 48.94 -8.79 -6.48
CA ASN A 741 50.29 -9.36 -6.26
C ASN A 741 50.98 -8.81 -4.98
N VAL A 742 50.86 -9.54 -3.87
CA VAL A 742 51.88 -9.53 -2.79
C VAL A 742 52.06 -10.99 -2.28
N PRO A 743 53.23 -11.62 -2.47
CA PRO A 743 53.46 -12.99 -1.98
C PRO A 743 53.47 -13.08 -0.46
N GLN A 744 52.78 -14.09 0.10
CA GLN A 744 52.82 -14.37 1.54
C GLN A 744 54.17 -14.95 1.97
N LEU A 745 54.97 -14.17 2.68
CA LEU A 745 56.06 -14.71 3.52
C LEU A 745 55.49 -15.13 4.87
N ARG A 746 55.44 -16.44 5.11
CA ARG A 746 55.25 -16.99 6.46
C ARG A 746 56.47 -16.67 7.33
N ASN A 747 56.24 -16.44 8.62
CA ASN A 747 57.20 -16.76 9.66
C ASN A 747 56.43 -17.20 10.91
N ASP A 748 56.76 -18.39 11.41
CA ASP A 748 56.26 -18.90 12.69
C ASP A 748 57.09 -18.32 13.86
N ALA A 749 56.42 -18.17 15.01
CA ALA A 749 56.94 -18.11 16.38
C ALA A 749 58.27 -17.39 16.70
N LEU A 750 58.23 -16.47 17.68
CA LEU A 750 59.11 -16.53 18.85
C LEU A 750 58.57 -15.64 20.00
N GLU A 751 58.62 -16.17 21.23
CA GLU A 751 58.38 -15.42 22.47
C GLU A 751 59.72 -14.84 22.99
N GLY A 752 59.75 -13.59 23.47
CA GLY A 752 61.01 -13.01 23.96
C GLY A 752 60.95 -11.55 24.44
N MET A 753 60.82 -11.38 25.77
CA MET A 753 61.03 -10.15 26.57
C MET A 753 62.44 -9.50 26.41
N PRO A 754 62.73 -8.28 26.97
CA PRO A 754 61.86 -7.16 27.39
C PRO A 754 62.41 -5.71 27.14
N ILE A 755 61.56 -4.71 27.41
CA ILE A 755 61.82 -3.38 28.05
C ILE A 755 63.17 -2.65 27.80
N MET A 756 63.11 -1.47 27.16
CA MET A 756 63.49 -0.16 27.76
C MET A 756 62.99 1.02 26.88
N GLY A 757 63.08 2.27 27.37
CA GLY A 757 62.51 3.46 26.71
C GLY A 757 63.47 4.66 26.60
N SER A 758 62.92 5.87 26.76
CA SER A 758 63.55 7.22 26.70
C SER A 758 64.09 7.70 25.34
N ASP A 759 63.27 8.54 24.69
CA ASP A 759 63.54 9.96 24.39
C ASP A 759 64.56 10.46 23.34
N VAL A 760 64.28 11.71 22.96
CA VAL A 760 65.08 12.73 22.23
C VAL A 760 65.16 12.60 20.70
N ALA A 761 64.56 13.60 20.05
CA ALA A 761 64.56 13.79 18.59
C ALA A 761 65.87 14.39 18.06
N ALA A 762 66.15 14.12 16.78
CA ALA A 762 67.05 14.93 15.96
C ALA A 762 66.47 15.11 14.54
N LYS A 763 66.57 16.33 13.99
CA LYS A 763 66.38 16.61 12.57
C LYS A 763 67.68 16.31 11.82
N THR A 764 67.62 16.13 10.49
CA THR A 764 68.28 16.99 9.47
C THR A 764 67.92 16.49 8.05
N GLN A 765 67.91 17.40 7.07
CA GLN A 765 67.55 17.17 5.66
C GLN A 765 68.82 17.12 4.76
N LEU A 766 68.61 17.38 3.46
CA LEU A 766 69.55 17.49 2.33
C LEU A 766 69.91 16.13 1.68
N GLU A 767 69.70 15.91 0.37
CA GLU A 767 70.05 16.72 -0.83
C GLU A 767 71.58 16.79 -1.05
N THR A 768 72.16 16.62 -2.24
CA THR A 768 71.69 16.17 -3.58
C THR A 768 72.81 15.26 -4.18
N GLN A 769 73.10 15.00 -5.46
CA GLN A 769 72.72 15.55 -6.77
C GLN A 769 73.13 14.56 -7.89
N ARG A 770 72.37 14.46 -9.00
CA ARG A 770 72.85 14.35 -10.41
C ARG A 770 71.68 14.08 -11.38
N ASN A 771 71.37 15.01 -12.30
CA ASN A 771 71.99 15.25 -13.62
C ASN A 771 71.49 14.28 -14.70
N ALA A 772 71.15 14.71 -15.92
CA ALA A 772 70.91 16.07 -16.44
C ALA A 772 70.19 15.99 -17.80
N ASP A 773 69.68 17.13 -18.30
CA ASP A 773 69.67 17.58 -19.71
C ASP A 773 69.05 16.67 -20.82
N GLU A 774 68.30 17.17 -21.82
CA GLU A 774 68.02 18.56 -22.20
C GLU A 774 66.71 18.69 -23.05
N ASN A 775 66.02 19.83 -22.91
CA ASN A 775 65.50 20.78 -23.93
C ASN A 775 64.97 20.27 -25.32
N VAL A 776 63.96 20.92 -25.96
CA VAL A 776 63.30 22.22 -25.73
C VAL A 776 61.86 22.29 -26.29
N ALA A 777 61.13 23.37 -25.94
CA ALA A 777 59.78 23.78 -26.37
C ALA A 777 59.65 24.14 -27.89
N ALA A 778 58.61 24.76 -28.49
CA ALA A 778 57.43 25.55 -28.05
C ALA A 778 56.47 25.75 -29.28
N ASP A 779 55.29 26.40 -29.28
CA ASP A 779 54.20 26.71 -28.31
C ASP A 779 53.13 27.60 -29.05
N VAL A 780 52.09 28.11 -28.37
CA VAL A 780 51.25 29.30 -28.69
C VAL A 780 50.09 29.15 -29.70
N SER A 781 48.99 28.54 -29.22
CA SER A 781 47.63 29.15 -29.10
C SER A 781 46.75 29.60 -30.31
N ARG A 782 45.44 29.75 -29.98
CA ARG A 782 44.39 30.70 -30.48
C ARG A 782 43.48 30.35 -31.69
N ASN A 783 42.25 30.01 -31.30
CA ASN A 783 40.99 30.73 -31.59
C ASN A 783 40.07 30.42 -32.80
N THR A 784 38.78 30.65 -32.49
CA THR A 784 37.65 31.15 -33.30
C THR A 784 36.82 30.21 -34.20
N THR A 785 35.54 30.14 -33.83
CA THR A 785 34.34 29.82 -34.63
C THR A 785 34.15 30.80 -35.81
N PRO A 786 33.37 30.43 -36.85
CA PRO A 786 31.96 30.87 -36.89
C PRO A 786 30.99 29.82 -37.48
N ALA A 787 29.70 30.18 -37.54
CA ALA A 787 28.61 29.36 -38.09
C ALA A 787 27.95 30.01 -39.33
N ALA A 788 27.28 29.22 -40.18
CA ALA A 788 26.31 29.70 -41.17
C ALA A 788 25.36 28.57 -41.66
N THR A 789 24.12 28.92 -41.98
CA THR A 789 23.14 28.10 -42.72
C THR A 789 23.05 28.56 -44.18
N PRO A 790 22.46 27.77 -45.09
CA PRO A 790 21.26 28.31 -45.78
C PRO A 790 20.16 27.26 -46.06
N GLN A 791 19.08 27.69 -46.73
CA GLN A 791 17.79 26.99 -46.90
C GLN A 791 17.46 26.65 -48.38
N THR A 792 16.30 25.98 -48.57
CA THR A 792 15.41 25.94 -49.76
C THR A 792 15.64 24.91 -50.88
N SER A 793 14.63 24.41 -51.64
CA SER A 793 13.19 24.09 -51.36
C SER A 793 12.70 22.99 -52.39
N PRO A 794 11.47 22.91 -53.01
CA PRO A 794 10.77 21.60 -53.18
C PRO A 794 10.33 21.21 -54.62
N ILE A 795 9.95 19.95 -54.91
CA ILE A 795 9.14 19.57 -56.10
C ILE A 795 8.12 18.42 -55.85
N MET A 796 7.02 18.52 -56.61
CA MET A 796 5.74 17.78 -56.74
C MET A 796 5.68 16.24 -56.77
N VAL A 797 4.67 15.70 -56.07
CA VAL A 797 3.46 14.99 -56.56
C VAL A 797 3.51 14.24 -57.92
N ARG A 798 3.25 12.91 -57.86
CA ARG A 798 2.35 12.10 -58.72
C ARG A 798 1.78 10.94 -57.87
N GLY A 799 0.63 10.33 -58.11
CA GLY A 799 -0.36 10.52 -59.18
C GLY A 799 -0.67 9.20 -59.91
N GLY A 800 -1.66 8.42 -59.44
CA GLY A 800 -2.10 7.14 -60.01
C GLY A 800 -3.43 6.67 -59.42
N VAL A 801 -4.30 6.05 -60.23
CA VAL A 801 -5.71 5.71 -59.95
C VAL A 801 -6.07 4.39 -60.66
N ALA A 802 -7.19 3.75 -60.28
CA ALA A 802 -7.83 2.57 -60.91
C ALA A 802 -7.18 1.18 -60.59
N ASP A 803 -7.92 0.07 -60.44
CA ASP A 803 -9.40 -0.08 -60.43
C ASP A 803 -9.92 -1.33 -59.67
N VAL A 804 -11.09 -1.16 -59.03
CA VAL A 804 -12.29 -2.02 -58.96
C VAL A 804 -12.24 -3.55 -58.69
N ALA A 805 -13.19 -3.99 -57.83
CA ALA A 805 -13.79 -5.33 -57.64
C ALA A 805 -13.00 -6.43 -56.87
N ALA A 806 -13.64 -7.30 -56.09
CA ALA A 806 -15.01 -7.30 -55.51
C ALA A 806 -15.12 -8.37 -54.38
N ASN A 807 -16.18 -8.26 -53.56
CA ASN A 807 -16.71 -9.29 -52.62
C ASN A 807 -15.81 -9.63 -51.40
N SER A 808 -16.33 -10.04 -50.24
CA SER A 808 -17.69 -9.94 -49.66
C SER A 808 -17.66 -10.40 -48.19
N GLU A 809 -18.43 -9.75 -47.31
CA GLU A 809 -18.82 -10.24 -45.97
C GLU A 809 -17.68 -10.48 -44.94
N ALA A 810 -17.92 -10.60 -43.62
CA ALA A 810 -18.82 -9.84 -42.74
C ALA A 810 -18.40 -10.05 -41.26
N TYR A 811 -18.64 -9.07 -40.40
CA TYR A 811 -18.57 -9.12 -38.92
C TYR A 811 -17.28 -9.62 -38.25
N GLU A 812 -16.48 -8.69 -37.72
CA GLU A 812 -15.66 -8.94 -36.52
C GLU A 812 -15.58 -7.68 -35.64
N GLU A 813 -15.59 -7.87 -34.31
CA GLU A 813 -15.38 -6.89 -33.23
C GLU A 813 -16.43 -5.72 -33.09
N ALA A 814 -16.61 -5.09 -31.92
CA ALA A 814 -15.71 -4.99 -30.78
C ALA A 814 -16.36 -4.86 -29.38
N PHE A 815 -15.62 -5.34 -28.38
CA PHE A 815 -15.72 -5.17 -26.91
C PHE A 815 -16.88 -5.85 -26.15
#